data_AF-A0A8S4GTQ9-F1
#
_entry.id   AF-A0A8S4GTQ9-F1
#
_cell.length_a   1.000
_cell.length_b   1.000
_cell.length_c   1.000
_cell.angle_alpha   90.00
_cell.angle_beta   90.00
_cell.angle_gamma   90.00
#
_symmetry.space_group_name_H-M   'P 1'
#
loop_
_entity.id
_entity.type
_entity.pdbx_description
1 polymer ?
#
loop_
_entity_poly.entity_id
_entity_poly.type
_entity_poly.pdbx_seq_one_letter_code
_entity_poly.pdbx_strand_id
1 'polypeptide(L)'
;MTAMNGPRPAHWPAPLPVRQVSDATVVSVRFRIAYYTEWGQKVKIFGRGSTLLGDGDVQHGCTMTCFHPQDKKDQLVWEALIPCRPGQDLTYKYAVLGGDNRVVHMEQEYRTVNLPDRLRDGDYVELHDRWMAPGQPDAILHRAAFAEVIHRVDVTDAADVSPRQHAEATARALASLRESRLSPASTEVLVKLRVYSLRLEPGQKLCVVGSINALGSWSTSDALDMRYTGKRYWEAEFPVAVSLFPFSYRYALYSPGGQRTMEHGDARVCVLDPAKPPSGSAQAALASSLPDDLGARRSKDEAARAAAPPPSSPGRTMHVRAAKAPVLVVVNDGHVRYQDNWKGAGICVPVFSLRSETSAGCGDFEDVKKLVDLAVRCGMKLIQLLPVNDTQVHNDWRDSYPYSCTSVYALHPLYLSIEVLMRNVDSHAGRTQPSQLGGLGHQLFSAAGERSSGSVGGLARSSAGNPGNSQGARSDGSGDDDALKDTCAPAGGRLSQADLVRLKAQVDNEVKRLRRDLGEQSSPRPDMDYERTAREKQRVARLVFDACGNGTMTSPGFRTWFQANAHWVRPYAAFCLLKELFGTAEHWKWGELAKPSAEVINRLTASDTPHYHGVAFTFWLQYHLHLQLEETSQYAKQHRVALKGDLPIGIDKRSVEAWLEPRLFRMDVSLGAPPDYFNPMGQNWGFPVYDWVAMARDDFAWWRRRLHHMAQYFHAYRIDHILGFFHIWELDGDNVTGMLGHFRPAHTLSPRELDQLGIASSPEDLARLLDPYITDEILDDVMDGDAALVAEAKAKYLDGPDPKTHRYRLRPNFSSEKAICTVTDGLEGAPPALVDRQMALMNGLLQLRQNVVLVRDTRHRERLHPRFQLRHSSSFAELEAPVQRALVELHDDYFHNRHLDLWTQSAQETLPHLLQCSDMLVFGEDLGFVPTCVTPVMRSLGIIGLRIQRMPPPVEQPEGTQFSDLSRHPYLSVASPSCHDVAPLRLWWESDPRRTARFAFEMLRVPDPSEKCTAEMAGLVLQHHFNCPSVFTVLLLQDLLALSDDLNTRPAAQETINNPAVFPWYWRYRMHVTLEELIAHKEFPATVRGMLASSGRTGGGGFEKPRGPSYVVGESINIVPCGRRSHTGVCLFSSTPPRFVSLAHDTHDTGSATSSAAGSHRIESHLDGMQAQGAQASTWRNPWPREGEADGGAHGIKSPVDDLRKRRSIDMQNKTRMGAGSRAEAAGLTRLSTYSEGGQTAPEGRVRAGSGGPPGRQHK
;
A
#
# COMPACT_ATOMS: atom_id res chain seq x y z
N MET A 1 -61.94 3.41 4.02
CA MET A 1 -62.95 2.82 3.11
C MET A 1 -62.44 2.99 1.68
N THR A 2 -62.81 2.08 0.77
CA THR A 2 -62.65 2.11 -0.71
C THR A 2 -61.25 2.36 -1.32
N ALA A 3 -60.83 1.70 -2.41
CA ALA A 3 -61.09 0.37 -2.97
C ALA A 3 -60.20 0.14 -4.22
N MET A 4 -60.08 -1.11 -4.66
CA MET A 4 -59.42 -1.61 -5.88
C MET A 4 -57.88 -1.67 -5.85
N ASN A 5 -57.20 -2.62 -6.49
CA ASN A 5 -57.39 -4.05 -6.79
C ASN A 5 -56.27 -4.41 -7.79
N GLY A 6 -55.42 -5.39 -7.47
CA GLY A 6 -54.37 -5.89 -8.37
C GLY A 6 -54.07 -7.37 -8.05
N PRO A 7 -53.73 -8.21 -9.05
CA PRO A 7 -53.72 -9.66 -8.88
C PRO A 7 -52.46 -10.19 -8.16
N ARG A 8 -52.62 -11.33 -7.48
CA ARG A 8 -51.51 -12.09 -6.87
C ARG A 8 -50.85 -13.03 -7.89
N PRO A 9 -49.51 -13.10 -7.97
CA PRO A 9 -48.79 -14.32 -8.29
C PRO A 9 -48.85 -15.32 -7.12
N ALA A 10 -48.65 -16.61 -7.39
CA ALA A 10 -48.80 -17.69 -6.41
C ALA A 10 -47.46 -18.28 -5.92
N HIS A 11 -47.55 -19.24 -4.99
CA HIS A 11 -46.47 -20.11 -4.49
C HIS A 11 -45.46 -19.49 -3.51
N TRP A 12 -45.87 -19.40 -2.24
CA TRP A 12 -44.95 -19.67 -1.14
C TRP A 12 -44.73 -21.20 -1.04
N PRO A 13 -43.51 -21.68 -0.77
CA PRO A 13 -43.30 -23.06 -0.33
C PRO A 13 -44.05 -23.34 0.98
N ALA A 14 -44.48 -24.59 1.17
CA ALA A 14 -45.05 -25.01 2.45
C ALA A 14 -44.01 -24.87 3.59
N PRO A 15 -44.44 -24.57 4.83
CA PRO A 15 -43.52 -24.54 5.96
C PRO A 15 -42.83 -25.90 6.11
N LEU A 16 -41.50 -25.89 6.19
CA LEU A 16 -40.71 -27.09 6.43
C LEU A 16 -41.16 -27.75 7.76
N PRO A 17 -41.20 -29.10 7.84
CA PRO A 17 -41.62 -29.77 9.06
C PRO A 17 -40.78 -29.33 10.25
N VAL A 18 -41.44 -28.93 11.33
CA VAL A 18 -40.78 -28.71 12.62
C VAL A 18 -40.26 -30.06 13.10
N ARG A 19 -38.98 -30.35 12.80
CA ARG A 19 -38.28 -31.48 13.39
C ARG A 19 -38.32 -31.31 14.91
N GLN A 20 -38.94 -32.26 15.60
CA GLN A 20 -38.74 -32.43 17.03
C GLN A 20 -37.23 -32.56 17.27
N VAL A 21 -36.69 -31.69 18.12
CA VAL A 21 -35.28 -31.77 18.53
C VAL A 21 -35.22 -32.89 19.58
N SER A 22 -34.82 -34.07 19.13
CA SER A 22 -34.58 -35.24 19.98
C SER A 22 -33.48 -34.96 21.02
N ASP A 23 -33.59 -35.62 22.17
CA ASP A 23 -32.68 -35.54 23.33
C ASP A 23 -31.21 -35.39 22.93
N ALA A 24 -30.71 -34.16 23.02
CA ALA A 24 -29.33 -33.81 22.70
C ALA A 24 -28.77 -32.93 23.81
N THR A 25 -27.82 -33.49 24.56
CA THR A 25 -27.10 -32.88 25.68
C THR A 25 -26.80 -31.40 25.46
N VAL A 26 -27.39 -30.52 26.28
CA VAL A 26 -27.21 -29.07 26.20
C VAL A 26 -26.29 -28.58 27.31
N VAL A 27 -25.15 -28.03 26.90
CA VAL A 27 -24.22 -27.29 27.77
C VAL A 27 -24.54 -25.82 27.66
N SER A 28 -24.59 -25.11 28.79
CA SER A 28 -24.76 -23.66 28.82
C SER A 28 -23.39 -22.96 28.86
N VAL A 29 -23.05 -22.20 27.82
CA VAL A 29 -21.79 -21.46 27.71
C VAL A 29 -22.05 -19.97 27.91
N ARG A 30 -21.49 -19.37 28.96
CA ARG A 30 -21.55 -17.92 29.18
C ARG A 30 -20.30 -17.25 28.62
N PHE A 31 -20.50 -16.42 27.61
CA PHE A 31 -19.49 -15.52 27.07
C PHE A 31 -19.50 -14.22 27.87
N ARG A 32 -18.32 -13.70 28.23
CA ARG A 32 -18.12 -12.46 28.98
C ARG A 32 -16.98 -11.65 28.36
N ILE A 33 -17.23 -10.39 28.03
CA ILE A 33 -16.20 -9.49 27.47
C ILE A 33 -16.28 -8.11 28.10
N ALA A 34 -15.13 -7.55 28.49
CA ALA A 34 -15.05 -6.18 28.97
C ALA A 34 -14.83 -5.21 27.80
N TYR A 35 -15.75 -4.25 27.63
CA TYR A 35 -15.69 -3.27 26.55
C TYR A 35 -16.55 -2.03 26.87
N TYR A 36 -15.97 -0.83 26.71
CA TYR A 36 -16.68 0.44 26.88
C TYR A 36 -17.40 0.85 25.60
N THR A 37 -18.71 1.07 25.69
CA THR A 37 -19.56 1.54 24.58
C THR A 37 -20.01 2.98 24.78
N GLU A 38 -20.20 3.71 23.70
CA GLU A 38 -20.87 5.02 23.71
C GLU A 38 -22.40 4.86 23.83
N TRP A 39 -23.10 5.96 24.10
CA TRP A 39 -24.57 5.95 24.21
C TRP A 39 -25.23 5.46 22.91
N GLY A 40 -26.13 4.48 23.05
CA GLY A 40 -26.86 3.87 21.93
C GLY A 40 -26.14 2.70 21.24
N GLN A 41 -24.82 2.53 21.46
CA GLN A 41 -24.08 1.37 20.96
C GLN A 41 -24.44 0.07 21.72
N LYS A 42 -24.21 -1.08 21.08
CA LYS A 42 -24.47 -2.43 21.65
C LYS A 42 -23.40 -3.42 21.21
N VAL A 43 -22.98 -4.34 22.09
CA VAL A 43 -22.11 -5.45 21.72
C VAL A 43 -22.94 -6.66 21.28
N LYS A 44 -22.56 -7.26 20.14
CA LYS A 44 -23.02 -8.57 19.67
C LYS A 44 -21.90 -9.59 19.67
N ILE A 45 -22.26 -10.86 19.84
CA ILE A 45 -21.42 -12.03 19.57
C ILE A 45 -22.00 -12.84 18.41
N PHE A 46 -21.16 -13.21 17.45
CA PHE A 46 -21.57 -13.91 16.22
C PHE A 46 -20.49 -14.88 15.73
N GLY A 47 -20.84 -15.78 14.81
CA GLY A 47 -19.97 -16.87 14.34
C GLY A 47 -20.71 -18.21 14.15
N ARG A 48 -20.01 -19.33 14.30
CA ARG A 48 -20.47 -20.70 14.02
C ARG A 48 -20.36 -21.61 15.23
N GLY A 49 -21.14 -22.68 15.24
CA GLY A 49 -21.17 -23.68 16.31
C GLY A 49 -22.42 -23.60 17.20
N SER A 50 -23.24 -22.56 17.07
CA SER A 50 -24.60 -22.52 17.61
C SER A 50 -25.47 -21.63 16.72
N THR A 51 -26.74 -21.98 16.54
CA THR A 51 -27.71 -21.21 15.72
C THR A 51 -28.00 -19.82 16.30
N LEU A 52 -27.56 -19.55 17.54
CA LEU A 52 -27.62 -18.24 18.18
C LEU A 52 -26.42 -17.33 17.85
N LEU A 53 -25.39 -17.87 17.19
CA LEU A 53 -24.25 -17.09 16.68
C LEU A 53 -24.47 -16.57 15.25
N GLY A 54 -25.57 -16.94 14.58
CA GLY A 54 -25.92 -16.44 13.24
C GLY A 54 -25.07 -17.02 12.09
N ASP A 55 -24.39 -18.14 12.31
CA ASP A 55 -23.52 -18.89 11.36
C ASP A 55 -22.42 -18.09 10.64
N GLY A 56 -22.11 -16.89 11.15
CA GLY A 56 -21.10 -15.96 10.64
C GLY A 56 -21.64 -14.56 10.32
N ASP A 57 -22.96 -14.35 10.37
CA ASP A 57 -23.59 -13.05 10.13
C ASP A 57 -23.79 -12.26 11.45
N VAL A 58 -23.14 -11.10 11.52
CA VAL A 58 -23.22 -10.15 12.64
C VAL A 58 -24.63 -9.60 12.87
N GLN A 59 -25.48 -9.52 11.85
CA GLN A 59 -26.86 -9.08 12.02
C GLN A 59 -27.74 -10.16 12.68
N HIS A 60 -27.48 -11.43 12.40
CA HIS A 60 -28.13 -12.57 13.03
C HIS A 60 -27.48 -13.02 14.36
N GLY A 61 -26.34 -12.43 14.73
CA GLY A 61 -25.65 -12.69 16.01
C GLY A 61 -26.42 -12.26 17.27
N CYS A 62 -26.12 -12.95 18.38
CA CYS A 62 -26.71 -12.70 19.70
C CYS A 62 -26.30 -11.34 20.25
N THR A 63 -27.26 -10.58 20.80
CA THR A 63 -26.99 -9.29 21.46
C THR A 63 -26.71 -9.50 22.93
N MET A 64 -25.58 -8.97 23.40
CA MET A 64 -25.11 -9.19 24.77
C MET A 64 -25.79 -8.25 25.77
N THR A 65 -25.86 -8.66 27.03
CA THR A 65 -26.40 -7.85 28.15
C THR A 65 -25.25 -7.15 28.87
N CYS A 66 -25.36 -5.84 29.09
CA CYS A 66 -24.36 -5.03 29.78
C CYS A 66 -24.60 -4.96 31.30
N PHE A 67 -23.53 -4.99 32.11
CA PHE A 67 -23.54 -4.73 33.55
C PHE A 67 -22.19 -4.20 34.06
N HIS A 68 -22.20 -3.63 35.27
CA HIS A 68 -20.99 -3.29 36.03
C HIS A 68 -20.74 -4.37 37.09
N PRO A 69 -19.55 -5.01 37.16
CA PRO A 69 -19.18 -5.92 38.24
C PRO A 69 -19.14 -5.21 39.60
N GLN A 70 -19.57 -5.88 40.67
CA GLN A 70 -19.72 -5.27 41.99
C GLN A 70 -18.38 -4.75 42.55
N ASP A 71 -17.29 -5.49 42.29
CA ASP A 71 -15.94 -5.17 42.75
C ASP A 71 -15.14 -4.28 41.78
N LYS A 72 -15.70 -3.96 40.60
CA LYS A 72 -15.06 -3.16 39.55
C LYS A 72 -16.06 -2.22 38.89
N LYS A 73 -16.57 -1.26 39.67
CA LYS A 73 -17.59 -0.29 39.24
C LYS A 73 -17.22 0.45 37.96
N ASP A 74 -15.95 0.77 37.76
CA ASP A 74 -15.49 1.50 36.58
C ASP A 74 -15.48 0.64 35.30
N GLN A 75 -15.54 -0.70 35.41
CA GLN A 75 -15.44 -1.61 34.27
C GLN A 75 -16.83 -1.96 33.71
N LEU A 76 -17.02 -1.75 32.40
CA LEU A 76 -18.22 -2.17 31.67
C LEU A 76 -18.04 -3.60 31.12
N VAL A 77 -18.94 -4.53 31.47
CA VAL A 77 -18.88 -5.94 31.07
C VAL A 77 -20.16 -6.37 30.34
N TRP A 78 -19.98 -7.08 29.23
CA TRP A 78 -21.06 -7.63 28.41
C TRP A 78 -21.07 -9.15 28.56
N GLU A 79 -22.25 -9.74 28.79
CA GLU A 79 -22.43 -11.19 28.81
C GLU A 79 -23.56 -11.72 27.93
N ALA A 80 -23.39 -12.94 27.43
CA ALA A 80 -24.42 -13.70 26.72
C ALA A 80 -24.34 -15.18 27.08
N LEU A 81 -25.49 -15.83 27.31
CA LEU A 81 -25.57 -17.28 27.50
C LEU A 81 -26.00 -17.96 26.20
N ILE A 82 -25.22 -18.94 25.74
CA ILE A 82 -25.46 -19.66 24.49
C ILE A 82 -25.51 -21.17 24.79
N PRO A 83 -26.64 -21.87 24.56
CA PRO A 83 -26.68 -23.32 24.53
C PRO A 83 -25.88 -23.89 23.35
N CYS A 84 -25.03 -24.87 23.67
CA CYS A 84 -24.10 -25.56 22.76
C CYS A 84 -24.07 -27.07 23.08
N ARG A 85 -23.47 -27.88 22.20
CA ARG A 85 -23.28 -29.33 22.44
C ARG A 85 -21.87 -29.63 22.97
N PRO A 86 -21.69 -30.69 23.79
CA PRO A 86 -20.38 -31.27 24.06
C PRO A 86 -19.65 -31.67 22.76
N GLY A 87 -18.32 -31.69 22.78
CA GLY A 87 -17.48 -32.04 21.62
C GLY A 87 -17.41 -30.99 20.51
N GLN A 88 -18.20 -29.92 20.60
CA GLN A 88 -18.36 -28.95 19.51
C GLN A 88 -17.31 -27.82 19.57
N ASP A 89 -16.67 -27.55 18.44
CA ASP A 89 -15.90 -26.31 18.22
C ASP A 89 -16.87 -25.14 18.04
N LEU A 90 -16.71 -24.10 18.87
CA LEU A 90 -17.38 -22.81 18.72
C LEU A 90 -16.38 -21.82 18.14
N THR A 91 -16.74 -21.18 17.03
CA THR A 91 -15.90 -20.20 16.32
C THR A 91 -16.63 -18.86 16.30
N TYR A 92 -16.13 -17.84 16.98
CA TYR A 92 -16.89 -16.62 17.28
C TYR A 92 -16.05 -15.34 17.23
N LYS A 93 -16.75 -14.21 17.13
CA LYS A 93 -16.25 -12.84 17.13
C LYS A 93 -17.19 -11.94 17.90
N TYR A 94 -16.65 -10.80 18.34
CA TYR A 94 -17.44 -9.69 18.88
C TYR A 94 -17.51 -8.52 17.89
N ALA A 95 -18.63 -7.81 17.89
CA ALA A 95 -18.84 -6.59 17.14
C ALA A 95 -19.61 -5.57 17.99
N VAL A 96 -19.29 -4.28 17.80
CA VAL A 96 -20.01 -3.15 18.35
C VAL A 96 -20.86 -2.54 17.26
N LEU A 97 -22.16 -2.47 17.49
CA LEU A 97 -23.14 -1.89 16.58
C LEU A 97 -23.60 -0.54 17.11
N GLY A 98 -23.82 0.43 16.22
CA GLY A 98 -24.39 1.73 16.52
C GLY A 98 -25.90 1.66 16.82
N GLY A 99 -26.50 2.81 17.13
CA GLY A 99 -27.94 2.93 17.39
C GLY A 99 -28.82 2.54 16.19
N ASP A 100 -28.27 2.61 14.98
CA ASP A 100 -28.87 2.23 13.70
C ASP A 100 -28.61 0.75 13.29
N ASN A 101 -27.89 0.00 14.13
CA ASN A 101 -27.36 -1.35 13.88
C ASN A 101 -26.26 -1.46 12.79
N ARG A 102 -25.64 -0.37 12.33
CA ARG A 102 -24.37 -0.47 11.56
C ARG A 102 -23.23 -0.95 12.47
N VAL A 103 -22.25 -1.65 11.90
CA VAL A 103 -21.05 -2.08 12.63
C VAL A 103 -20.09 -0.90 12.75
N VAL A 104 -19.79 -0.48 13.99
CA VAL A 104 -18.83 0.58 14.31
C VAL A 104 -17.44 0.00 14.52
N HIS A 105 -17.35 -1.11 15.25
CA HIS A 105 -16.10 -1.84 15.50
C HIS A 105 -16.33 -3.36 15.43
N MET A 106 -15.34 -4.12 15.00
CA MET A 106 -15.42 -5.58 14.91
C MET A 106 -14.02 -6.20 15.07
N GLU A 107 -13.95 -7.36 15.71
CA GLU A 107 -12.71 -8.12 15.80
C GLU A 107 -12.33 -8.72 14.43
N GLN A 108 -11.07 -8.54 14.01
CA GLN A 108 -10.59 -9.05 12.73
C GLN A 108 -10.40 -10.58 12.74
N GLU A 109 -10.08 -11.18 13.89
CA GLU A 109 -9.79 -12.62 14.01
C GLU A 109 -10.93 -13.43 14.65
N TYR A 110 -11.12 -14.67 14.19
CA TYR A 110 -12.12 -15.59 14.74
C TYR A 110 -11.55 -16.41 15.91
N ARG A 111 -12.08 -16.18 17.11
CA ARG A 111 -11.78 -16.98 18.29
C ARG A 111 -12.34 -18.39 18.09
N THR A 112 -11.57 -19.43 18.42
CA THR A 112 -12.08 -20.80 18.48
C THR A 112 -11.88 -21.37 19.88
N VAL A 113 -12.91 -22.01 20.43
CA VAL A 113 -12.85 -22.82 21.64
C VAL A 113 -13.51 -24.18 21.38
N ASN A 114 -12.82 -25.26 21.76
CA ASN A 114 -13.36 -26.61 21.75
C ASN A 114 -14.06 -26.87 23.08
N LEU A 115 -15.32 -27.35 23.04
CA LEU A 115 -16.02 -27.86 24.23
C LEU A 115 -15.69 -29.34 24.44
N PRO A 116 -15.08 -29.76 25.57
CA PRO A 116 -14.74 -31.17 25.77
C PRO A 116 -15.94 -32.12 25.76
N ASP A 117 -15.79 -33.32 25.18
CA ASP A 117 -16.84 -34.36 25.10
C ASP A 117 -17.37 -34.81 26.47
N ARG A 118 -16.56 -34.63 27.53
CA ARG A 118 -16.87 -34.97 28.93
C ARG A 118 -17.96 -34.10 29.59
N LEU A 119 -18.45 -33.07 28.92
CA LEU A 119 -19.51 -32.18 29.44
C LEU A 119 -20.88 -32.86 29.34
N ARG A 120 -21.73 -32.70 30.37
CA ARG A 120 -23.06 -33.33 30.44
C ARG A 120 -24.18 -32.30 30.35
N ASP A 121 -25.42 -32.80 30.32
CA ASP A 121 -26.61 -31.97 30.25
C ASP A 121 -26.72 -31.09 31.50
N GLY A 122 -26.93 -29.78 31.32
CA GLY A 122 -26.95 -28.81 32.41
C GLY A 122 -25.59 -28.56 33.09
N ASP A 123 -24.47 -29.04 32.55
CA ASP A 123 -23.15 -28.52 32.92
C ASP A 123 -22.94 -27.11 32.31
N TYR A 124 -22.11 -26.31 32.99
CA TYR A 124 -22.00 -24.87 32.80
C TYR A 124 -20.54 -24.44 32.60
N VAL A 125 -20.30 -23.55 31.63
CA VAL A 125 -18.95 -23.10 31.21
C VAL A 125 -18.92 -21.58 31.15
N GLU A 126 -17.89 -20.93 31.71
CA GLU A 126 -17.62 -19.50 31.48
C GLU A 126 -16.45 -19.30 30.52
N LEU A 127 -16.58 -18.31 29.63
CA LEU A 127 -15.55 -17.84 28.71
C LEU A 127 -15.32 -16.35 29.00
N HIS A 128 -14.14 -16.01 29.53
CA HIS A 128 -13.74 -14.63 29.87
C HIS A 128 -12.82 -14.11 28.77
N ASP A 129 -13.35 -13.25 27.90
CA ASP A 129 -12.67 -12.66 26.76
C ASP A 129 -12.17 -11.23 27.03
N ARG A 130 -11.00 -10.93 26.46
CA ARG A 130 -10.49 -9.56 26.30
C ARG A 130 -10.65 -9.10 24.85
N TRP A 131 -11.23 -7.92 24.63
CA TRP A 131 -11.38 -7.33 23.29
C TRP A 131 -10.03 -7.06 22.61
N MET A 132 -9.92 -7.41 21.33
CA MET A 132 -8.72 -7.32 20.50
C MET A 132 -8.94 -6.28 19.39
N ALA A 133 -8.73 -5.00 19.72
CA ALA A 133 -8.88 -3.92 18.74
C ALA A 133 -7.73 -3.96 17.70
N PRO A 134 -8.01 -3.86 16.38
CA PRO A 134 -6.99 -3.96 15.34
C PRO A 134 -5.84 -2.93 15.46
N GLY A 135 -6.13 -1.75 16.00
CA GLY A 135 -5.13 -0.71 16.28
C GLY A 135 -4.18 -0.94 17.46
N GLN A 136 -4.23 -2.10 18.11
CA GLN A 136 -3.28 -2.42 19.19
C GLN A 136 -1.90 -2.82 18.62
N PRO A 137 -0.77 -2.41 19.25
CA PRO A 137 0.57 -2.69 18.74
C PRO A 137 0.85 -4.16 18.38
N ASP A 138 0.44 -5.12 19.21
CA ASP A 138 0.67 -6.54 18.92
C ASP A 138 -0.39 -7.16 17.97
N ALA A 139 -1.48 -6.46 17.64
CA ALA A 139 -2.54 -7.01 16.77
C ALA A 139 -2.05 -7.22 15.33
N ILE A 140 -1.12 -6.39 14.85
CA ILE A 140 -0.46 -6.58 13.55
C ILE A 140 0.34 -7.90 13.48
N LEU A 141 0.76 -8.45 14.63
CA LEU A 141 1.53 -9.70 14.69
C LEU A 141 0.69 -10.95 14.35
N HIS A 142 -0.63 -10.81 14.17
CA HIS A 142 -1.49 -11.87 13.63
C HIS A 142 -1.40 -11.98 12.10
N ARG A 143 -0.92 -10.93 11.41
CA ARG A 143 -0.86 -10.88 9.94
C ARG A 143 0.31 -11.69 9.39
N ALA A 144 0.17 -12.19 8.15
CA ALA A 144 1.04 -13.20 7.52
C ALA A 144 2.54 -12.85 7.55
N ALA A 145 2.90 -11.58 7.31
CA ALA A 145 4.29 -11.10 7.41
C ALA A 145 4.96 -11.43 8.75
N PHE A 146 4.21 -11.40 9.86
CA PHE A 146 4.71 -11.83 11.17
C PHE A 146 4.47 -13.31 11.40
N ALA A 147 3.21 -13.75 11.25
CA ALA A 147 2.76 -15.04 11.73
C ALA A 147 3.15 -16.25 10.86
N GLU A 148 3.60 -16.02 9.63
CA GLU A 148 4.05 -17.07 8.71
C GLU A 148 5.49 -16.91 8.23
N VAL A 149 6.13 -15.76 8.50
CA VAL A 149 7.47 -15.42 8.02
C VAL A 149 8.40 -15.02 9.17
N ILE A 150 8.26 -13.79 9.70
CA ILE A 150 9.25 -13.21 10.64
C ILE A 150 9.32 -14.02 11.95
N HIS A 151 8.16 -14.36 12.52
CA HIS A 151 8.03 -15.14 13.75
C HIS A 151 7.46 -16.55 13.48
N ARG A 152 7.82 -17.13 12.33
CA ARG A 152 7.47 -18.51 11.99
C ARG A 152 8.05 -19.48 13.03
N VAL A 153 7.18 -20.09 13.82
CA VAL A 153 7.52 -21.18 14.75
C VAL A 153 7.54 -22.49 13.97
N ASP A 154 8.72 -22.99 13.65
CA ASP A 154 8.89 -24.30 13.05
C ASP A 154 8.61 -25.40 14.09
N VAL A 155 7.68 -26.32 13.75
CA VAL A 155 7.02 -27.22 14.72
C VAL A 155 7.99 -28.23 15.36
N THR A 156 9.17 -28.43 14.76
CA THR A 156 10.28 -29.22 15.29
C THR A 156 10.83 -28.66 16.61
N ASP A 157 10.94 -27.34 16.72
CA ASP A 157 11.76 -26.70 17.74
C ASP A 157 11.03 -26.60 19.10
N ALA A 158 9.70 -26.73 19.08
CA ALA A 158 8.84 -26.72 20.26
C ALA A 158 8.77 -28.08 20.99
N ALA A 159 9.44 -29.12 20.49
CA ALA A 159 9.32 -30.49 21.00
C ALA A 159 10.30 -30.84 22.14
N ASP A 160 11.41 -30.10 22.28
CA ASP A 160 12.64 -30.62 22.91
C ASP A 160 12.78 -30.37 24.43
N VAL A 161 11.65 -30.34 25.14
CA VAL A 161 11.61 -30.58 26.60
C VAL A 161 10.56 -31.65 26.84
N SER A 162 10.97 -32.80 27.40
CA SER A 162 10.21 -34.04 27.30
C SER A 162 8.73 -33.84 27.73
N PRO A 163 7.76 -34.01 26.81
CA PRO A 163 6.36 -33.87 27.16
C PRO A 163 5.96 -34.84 28.27
N ARG A 164 6.64 -36.00 28.36
CA ARG A 164 6.43 -37.02 29.41
C ARG A 164 6.48 -36.45 30.81
N GLN A 165 7.56 -35.79 31.25
CA GLN A 165 7.67 -35.44 32.68
C GLN A 165 6.59 -34.46 33.15
N HIS A 166 6.30 -33.42 32.37
CA HIS A 166 5.26 -32.45 32.71
C HIS A 166 3.85 -33.01 32.45
N ALA A 167 3.61 -33.67 31.30
CA ALA A 167 2.32 -34.29 31.04
C ALA A 167 2.02 -35.49 31.94
N GLU A 168 3.01 -36.17 32.53
CA GLU A 168 2.78 -37.17 33.57
C GLU A 168 2.47 -36.55 34.93
N ALA A 169 3.07 -35.41 35.29
CA ALA A 169 2.66 -34.68 36.49
C ALA A 169 1.19 -34.21 36.34
N THR A 170 0.89 -33.53 35.23
CA THR A 170 -0.45 -33.05 34.91
C THR A 170 -1.42 -34.21 34.67
N ALA A 171 -1.01 -35.33 34.08
CA ALA A 171 -1.86 -36.51 33.91
C ALA A 171 -2.01 -37.37 35.16
N ARG A 172 -1.09 -37.34 36.13
CA ARG A 172 -1.31 -37.94 37.46
C ARG A 172 -2.35 -37.14 38.24
N ALA A 173 -2.28 -35.80 38.19
CA ALA A 173 -3.34 -34.93 38.71
C ALA A 173 -4.67 -35.13 37.96
N LEU A 174 -4.67 -35.09 36.63
CA LEU A 174 -5.87 -35.32 35.81
C LEU A 174 -6.39 -36.78 35.86
N ALA A 175 -5.58 -37.78 36.25
CA ALA A 175 -6.03 -39.16 36.44
C ALA A 175 -6.77 -39.31 37.77
N SER A 176 -6.22 -38.80 38.87
CA SER A 176 -6.96 -38.73 40.14
C SER A 176 -8.24 -37.89 40.03
N LEU A 177 -8.27 -36.87 39.16
CA LEU A 177 -9.47 -36.10 38.78
C LEU A 177 -10.34 -36.73 37.69
N ARG A 178 -9.92 -37.83 37.05
CA ARG A 178 -10.77 -38.66 36.17
C ARG A 178 -11.47 -39.77 36.95
N GLU A 179 -10.84 -40.28 38.00
CA GLU A 179 -11.40 -41.31 38.87
C GLU A 179 -12.27 -40.72 39.99
N SER A 180 -11.92 -39.55 40.52
CA SER A 180 -12.84 -38.78 41.39
C SER A 180 -13.96 -38.15 40.56
N ARG A 181 -15.20 -38.58 40.85
CA ARG A 181 -16.39 -38.22 40.07
C ARG A 181 -16.63 -36.70 40.11
N LEU A 182 -16.90 -36.10 38.95
CA LEU A 182 -17.53 -34.78 38.80
C LEU A 182 -18.98 -34.80 39.32
N SER A 183 -19.12 -34.94 40.63
CA SER A 183 -20.34 -34.80 41.41
C SER A 183 -20.85 -33.36 41.36
N PRO A 184 -22.16 -33.09 41.49
CA PRO A 184 -22.69 -31.73 41.70
C PRO A 184 -22.11 -31.00 42.93
N ALA A 185 -21.39 -31.71 43.81
CA ALA A 185 -20.72 -31.17 45.00
C ALA A 185 -19.18 -31.09 44.88
N SER A 186 -18.59 -31.16 43.68
CA SER A 186 -17.14 -30.97 43.52
C SER A 186 -16.74 -29.53 43.88
N THR A 187 -15.84 -29.37 44.84
CA THR A 187 -15.33 -28.07 45.32
C THR A 187 -14.30 -27.42 44.39
N GLU A 188 -14.04 -28.01 43.21
CA GLU A 188 -13.03 -27.58 42.25
C GLU A 188 -13.64 -27.27 40.88
N VAL A 189 -13.06 -26.27 40.23
CA VAL A 189 -13.38 -25.80 38.89
C VAL A 189 -12.13 -25.96 38.03
N LEU A 190 -12.29 -26.45 36.80
CA LEU A 190 -11.19 -26.55 35.85
C LEU A 190 -10.94 -25.19 35.21
N VAL A 191 -9.74 -24.63 35.34
CA VAL A 191 -9.36 -23.36 34.71
C VAL A 191 -8.47 -23.61 33.51
N LYS A 192 -8.75 -22.93 32.40
CA LYS A 192 -7.98 -22.95 31.17
C LYS A 192 -7.55 -21.55 30.77
N LEU A 193 -6.31 -21.20 31.03
CA LEU A 193 -5.72 -19.92 30.62
C LEU A 193 -5.20 -20.01 29.19
N ARG A 194 -5.50 -19.01 28.35
CA ARG A 194 -5.14 -18.95 26.93
C ARG A 194 -4.61 -17.58 26.57
N VAL A 195 -3.42 -17.51 25.98
CA VAL A 195 -2.78 -16.23 25.61
C VAL A 195 -2.05 -16.33 24.27
N TYR A 196 -2.01 -15.21 23.54
CA TYR A 196 -1.30 -15.09 22.28
C TYR A 196 0.14 -14.61 22.52
N SER A 197 1.12 -15.29 21.92
CA SER A 197 2.43 -14.72 21.64
C SER A 197 3.15 -15.45 20.52
N LEU A 198 3.80 -14.67 19.66
CA LEU A 198 4.78 -15.10 18.65
C LEU A 198 6.19 -14.54 18.91
N ARG A 199 6.36 -13.69 19.95
CA ARG A 199 7.64 -13.01 20.24
C ARG A 199 8.52 -13.88 21.15
N LEU A 200 8.73 -15.13 20.73
CA LEU A 200 9.63 -16.09 21.40
C LEU A 200 10.85 -16.33 20.52
N GLU A 201 12.04 -16.29 21.12
CA GLU A 201 13.28 -16.70 20.49
C GLU A 201 13.42 -18.24 20.44
N PRO A 202 14.27 -18.80 19.55
CA PRO A 202 14.55 -20.22 19.52
C PRO A 202 14.91 -20.79 20.90
N GLY A 203 14.23 -21.87 21.31
CA GLY A 203 14.39 -22.51 22.62
C GLY A 203 13.71 -21.79 23.80
N GLN A 204 13.07 -20.63 23.61
CA GLN A 204 12.24 -20.03 24.66
C GLN A 204 10.90 -20.74 24.82
N LYS A 205 10.38 -20.75 26.05
CA LYS A 205 9.08 -21.33 26.42
C LYS A 205 8.25 -20.31 27.17
N LEU A 206 6.93 -20.31 26.97
CA LEU A 206 5.99 -19.54 27.78
C LEU A 206 5.50 -20.39 28.95
N CYS A 207 5.53 -19.83 30.16
CA CYS A 207 4.95 -20.41 31.37
C CYS A 207 4.06 -19.39 32.10
N VAL A 208 3.29 -19.86 33.09
CA VAL A 208 2.42 -19.03 33.92
C VAL A 208 2.71 -19.26 35.41
N VAL A 209 2.76 -18.16 36.16
CA VAL A 209 3.12 -18.11 37.58
C VAL A 209 2.07 -17.27 38.32
N GLY A 210 1.67 -17.65 39.53
CA GLY A 210 0.58 -16.99 40.24
C GLY A 210 0.46 -17.33 41.73
N SER A 211 -0.54 -16.74 42.39
CA SER A 211 -0.70 -16.71 43.85
C SER A 211 -1.19 -18.02 44.49
N ILE A 212 -1.39 -19.07 43.71
CA ILE A 212 -1.85 -20.39 44.17
C ILE A 212 -0.79 -21.46 43.93
N ASN A 213 -0.82 -22.54 44.71
CA ASN A 213 0.16 -23.62 44.64
C ASN A 213 0.24 -24.27 43.24
N ALA A 214 -0.89 -24.41 42.55
CA ALA A 214 -0.95 -24.90 41.16
C ALA A 214 -0.25 -24.00 40.12
N LEU A 215 0.16 -22.79 40.52
CA LEU A 215 0.91 -21.81 39.72
C LEU A 215 2.20 -21.35 40.44
N GLY A 216 2.75 -22.19 41.33
CA GLY A 216 4.04 -21.97 41.99
C GLY A 216 4.04 -20.96 43.15
N SER A 217 2.90 -20.40 43.56
CA SER A 217 2.82 -19.40 44.65
C SER A 217 3.80 -18.22 44.48
N TRP A 218 3.85 -17.66 43.27
CA TRP A 218 4.82 -16.65 42.78
C TRP A 218 6.28 -17.11 42.59
N SER A 219 6.61 -18.38 42.89
CA SER A 219 7.91 -18.96 42.56
C SER A 219 8.04 -19.24 41.07
N THR A 220 9.11 -18.75 40.43
CA THR A 220 9.35 -18.98 39.00
C THR A 220 10.03 -20.32 38.68
N SER A 221 10.52 -21.06 39.68
CA SER A 221 10.97 -22.46 39.49
C SER A 221 9.80 -23.42 39.37
N ASP A 222 8.67 -23.05 39.95
CA ASP A 222 7.47 -23.87 40.13
C ASP A 222 6.36 -23.38 39.18
N ALA A 223 6.79 -22.73 38.09
CA ALA A 223 5.95 -22.20 37.02
C ALA A 223 5.28 -23.33 36.24
N LEU A 224 4.02 -23.12 35.84
CA LEU A 224 3.29 -24.06 35.01
C LEU A 224 3.61 -23.78 33.52
N ASP A 225 4.25 -24.75 32.85
CA ASP A 225 4.58 -24.65 31.43
C ASP A 225 3.31 -24.57 30.56
N MET A 226 3.28 -23.65 29.60
CA MET A 226 2.16 -23.55 28.65
C MET A 226 2.42 -24.39 27.40
N ARG A 227 1.37 -25.04 26.91
CA ARG A 227 1.38 -25.82 25.67
C ARG A 227 1.06 -24.91 24.47
N TYR A 228 1.92 -24.91 23.46
CA TYR A 228 1.59 -24.32 22.16
C TYR A 228 0.56 -25.17 21.40
N THR A 229 -0.39 -24.52 20.72
CA THR A 229 -1.54 -25.18 20.06
C THR A 229 -1.47 -25.24 18.53
N GLY A 230 -0.40 -24.72 17.91
CA GLY A 230 -0.33 -24.54 16.45
C GLY A 230 -1.13 -23.34 15.93
N LYS A 231 -2.30 -23.03 16.54
CA LYS A 231 -3.13 -21.87 16.20
C LYS A 231 -2.62 -20.54 16.81
N ARG A 232 -1.30 -20.32 16.92
CA ARG A 232 -0.66 -19.10 17.47
C ARG A 232 -0.95 -18.81 18.96
N TYR A 233 -1.74 -19.65 19.64
CA TYR A 233 -2.07 -19.55 21.08
C TYR A 233 -1.27 -20.54 21.94
N TRP A 234 -0.97 -20.10 23.15
CA TRP A 234 -0.42 -20.88 24.26
C TRP A 234 -1.52 -21.14 25.30
N GLU A 235 -1.61 -22.36 25.82
CA GLU A 235 -2.66 -22.79 26.75
C GLU A 235 -2.10 -23.51 27.98
N ALA A 236 -2.69 -23.28 29.15
CA ALA A 236 -2.48 -24.08 30.37
C ALA A 236 -3.83 -24.44 30.99
N GLU A 237 -3.99 -25.69 31.45
CA GLU A 237 -5.24 -26.23 31.99
C GLU A 237 -4.97 -26.93 33.34
N PHE A 238 -5.61 -26.44 34.41
CA PHE A 238 -5.33 -26.88 35.80
C PHE A 238 -6.57 -26.74 36.70
N PRO A 239 -6.72 -27.59 37.73
CA PRO A 239 -7.80 -27.50 38.70
C PRO A 239 -7.58 -26.34 39.70
N VAL A 240 -8.68 -25.69 40.12
CA VAL A 240 -8.67 -24.67 41.17
C VAL A 240 -9.87 -24.86 42.09
N ALA A 241 -9.65 -24.97 43.41
CA ALA A 241 -10.74 -25.00 44.38
C ALA A 241 -11.52 -23.67 44.39
N VAL A 242 -12.85 -23.72 44.49
CA VAL A 242 -13.74 -22.53 44.49
C VAL A 242 -13.34 -21.51 45.56
N SER A 243 -12.85 -21.97 46.71
CA SER A 243 -12.35 -21.13 47.81
C SER A 243 -11.02 -20.41 47.55
N LEU A 244 -10.36 -20.67 46.42
CA LEU A 244 -9.12 -19.99 45.99
C LEU A 244 -9.38 -18.88 44.95
N PHE A 245 -10.64 -18.62 44.58
CA PHE A 245 -10.99 -17.47 43.76
C PHE A 245 -11.29 -16.24 44.66
N PRO A 246 -10.91 -15.02 44.23
CA PRO A 246 -10.10 -14.72 43.06
C PRO A 246 -8.60 -15.03 43.28
N PHE A 247 -7.92 -15.47 42.22
CA PHE A 247 -6.46 -15.66 42.25
C PHE A 247 -5.75 -14.83 41.18
N SER A 248 -4.48 -14.49 41.45
CA SER A 248 -3.67 -13.62 40.61
C SER A 248 -2.56 -14.38 39.90
N TYR A 249 -2.21 -14.00 38.67
CA TYR A 249 -1.18 -14.66 37.86
C TYR A 249 -0.53 -13.71 36.84
N ARG A 250 0.61 -14.11 36.29
CA ARG A 250 1.36 -13.45 35.22
C ARG A 250 2.00 -14.51 34.32
N TYR A 251 2.11 -14.22 33.04
CA TYR A 251 2.94 -15.00 32.12
C TYR A 251 4.43 -14.67 32.29
N ALA A 252 5.29 -15.61 31.93
CA ALA A 252 6.74 -15.44 31.90
C ALA A 252 7.36 -16.22 30.74
N LEU A 253 8.51 -15.74 30.23
CA LEU A 253 9.35 -16.53 29.34
C LEU A 253 10.49 -17.18 30.11
N TYR A 254 10.77 -18.44 29.75
CA TYR A 254 11.91 -19.23 30.20
C TYR A 254 12.90 -19.33 29.04
N SER A 255 14.15 -18.89 29.24
CA SER A 255 15.23 -19.01 28.25
C SER A 255 16.12 -20.23 28.53
N PRO A 256 16.75 -20.86 27.51
CA PRO A 256 17.60 -22.04 27.70
C PRO A 256 18.72 -21.89 28.74
N GLY A 257 19.27 -20.68 28.90
CA GLY A 257 20.27 -20.35 29.93
C GLY A 257 19.74 -20.23 31.36
N GLY A 258 18.51 -20.67 31.65
CA GLY A 258 17.89 -20.61 32.98
C GLY A 258 17.37 -19.23 33.40
N GLN A 259 17.67 -18.18 32.64
CA GLN A 259 17.10 -16.84 32.83
C GLN A 259 15.58 -16.87 32.57
N ARG A 260 14.83 -16.19 33.44
CA ARG A 260 13.37 -16.07 33.37
C ARG A 260 12.97 -14.61 33.50
N THR A 261 11.95 -14.18 32.78
CA THR A 261 11.43 -12.82 32.92
C THR A 261 9.92 -12.80 32.79
N MET A 262 9.28 -12.01 33.67
CA MET A 262 7.84 -11.90 33.82
C MET A 262 7.27 -10.88 32.82
N GLU A 263 6.04 -11.08 32.35
CA GLU A 263 5.31 -10.10 31.54
C GLU A 263 5.11 -8.77 32.29
N HIS A 264 5.02 -7.67 31.54
CA HIS A 264 5.01 -6.32 32.10
C HIS A 264 3.65 -5.88 32.68
N GLY A 265 3.68 -5.01 33.70
CA GLY A 265 2.49 -4.47 34.38
C GLY A 265 1.87 -5.40 35.42
N ASP A 266 0.67 -5.02 35.88
CA ASP A 266 0.00 -5.65 37.04
C ASP A 266 -0.42 -7.09 36.78
N ALA A 267 -0.51 -7.89 37.84
CA ALA A 267 -1.00 -9.25 37.77
C ALA A 267 -2.42 -9.32 37.15
N ARG A 268 -2.63 -10.33 36.30
CA ARG A 268 -3.95 -10.75 35.85
C ARG A 268 -4.67 -11.39 37.03
N VAL A 269 -6.00 -11.30 37.06
CA VAL A 269 -6.82 -11.84 38.16
C VAL A 269 -7.94 -12.66 37.56
N CYS A 270 -7.97 -13.95 37.87
CA CYS A 270 -9.08 -14.83 37.53
C CYS A 270 -10.13 -14.71 38.64
N VAL A 271 -11.34 -14.31 38.26
CA VAL A 271 -12.48 -14.12 39.18
C VAL A 271 -13.55 -15.18 38.92
N LEU A 272 -14.33 -15.50 39.94
CA LEU A 272 -15.51 -16.35 39.82
C LEU A 272 -16.64 -15.69 40.60
N ASP A 273 -17.70 -15.25 39.91
CA ASP A 273 -18.85 -14.67 40.59
C ASP A 273 -19.54 -15.74 41.45
N PRO A 274 -19.73 -15.52 42.76
CA PRO A 274 -20.47 -16.45 43.59
C PRO A 274 -21.94 -16.47 43.15
N ALA A 275 -22.43 -17.66 42.78
CA ALA A 275 -23.86 -17.87 42.54
C ALA A 275 -24.63 -17.58 43.83
N LYS A 276 -25.32 -16.43 43.89
CA LYS A 276 -26.06 -15.99 45.07
C LYS A 276 -27.12 -17.06 45.41
N PRO A 277 -27.11 -17.66 46.61
CA PRO A 277 -27.94 -18.83 46.90
C PRO A 277 -29.43 -18.52 46.76
N PRO A 278 -30.26 -19.49 46.35
CA PRO A 278 -31.70 -19.28 46.24
C PRO A 278 -32.29 -18.96 47.61
N SER A 279 -32.86 -17.76 47.73
CA SER A 279 -33.52 -17.28 48.94
C SER A 279 -34.90 -17.92 49.07
N GLY A 280 -35.08 -18.78 50.07
CA GLY A 280 -36.39 -19.32 50.48
C GLY A 280 -36.56 -20.80 50.22
N SER A 281 -36.38 -21.62 51.26
CA SER A 281 -37.06 -22.91 51.36
C SER A 281 -38.56 -22.68 51.57
N ALA A 282 -39.41 -23.53 50.98
CA ALA A 282 -40.85 -23.43 51.16
C ALA A 282 -41.28 -24.05 52.50
N GLN A 283 -41.60 -23.21 53.50
CA GLN A 283 -42.31 -23.63 54.71
C GLN A 283 -43.07 -22.47 55.36
N ALA A 284 -44.08 -22.82 56.18
CA ALA A 284 -44.93 -21.93 56.98
C ALA A 284 -45.76 -20.89 56.20
N ALA A 285 -47.03 -21.23 55.96
CA ALA A 285 -48.09 -20.23 55.87
C ALA A 285 -48.77 -20.11 57.25
N LEU A 286 -48.87 -18.91 57.82
CA LEU A 286 -50.09 -18.42 58.49
C LEU A 286 -50.04 -16.91 58.82
N ALA A 287 -51.25 -16.37 58.96
CA ALA A 287 -51.74 -15.02 59.26
C ALA A 287 -51.04 -14.14 60.35
N SER A 288 -51.57 -12.91 60.44
CA SER A 288 -51.33 -11.83 61.43
C SER A 288 -50.09 -10.94 61.18
N SER A 289 -50.12 -9.61 61.36
CA SER A 289 -51.23 -8.72 61.78
C SER A 289 -51.19 -7.32 61.11
N LEU A 290 -52.34 -6.63 61.18
CA LEU A 290 -52.65 -5.23 60.81
C LEU A 290 -52.09 -4.21 61.84
N PRO A 291 -52.27 -2.87 61.69
CA PRO A 291 -52.15 -1.98 60.51
C PRO A 291 -51.40 -0.65 60.87
N ASP A 292 -51.82 0.50 60.29
CA ASP A 292 -51.67 1.91 60.74
C ASP A 292 -50.28 2.59 60.68
N ASP A 293 -50.14 3.90 60.42
CA ASP A 293 -51.01 4.95 59.80
C ASP A 293 -50.09 6.11 59.33
N LEU A 294 -50.17 6.61 58.08
CA LEU A 294 -50.72 7.92 57.64
C LEU A 294 -50.24 8.08 56.16
N GLY A 295 -50.90 8.75 55.20
CA GLY A 295 -51.56 10.05 55.25
C GLY A 295 -50.60 11.13 54.69
N ALA A 296 -50.84 11.81 53.56
CA ALA A 296 -51.99 11.79 52.65
C ALA A 296 -51.71 12.39 51.24
N ARG A 297 -52.51 11.94 50.24
CA ARG A 297 -53.02 12.65 49.04
C ARG A 297 -52.09 13.50 48.14
N ARG A 298 -52.09 13.15 46.84
CA ARG A 298 -52.54 14.06 45.76
C ARG A 298 -53.19 13.28 44.61
N SER A 299 -54.21 13.87 43.98
CA SER A 299 -54.85 13.42 42.74
C SER A 299 -53.95 13.75 41.53
N LYS A 300 -53.91 13.00 40.41
CA LYS A 300 -54.91 12.28 39.57
C LYS A 300 -55.48 13.16 38.45
N ASP A 301 -55.75 12.51 37.32
CA ASP A 301 -56.26 13.01 36.02
C ASP A 301 -55.20 13.81 35.23
N GLU A 302 -55.14 13.78 33.89
CA GLU A 302 -56.15 13.38 32.88
C GLU A 302 -55.60 12.33 31.86
N ALA A 303 -56.39 11.92 30.84
CA ALA A 303 -56.19 10.63 30.15
C ALA A 303 -56.25 10.62 28.61
N ALA A 304 -55.56 9.60 28.06
CA ALA A 304 -55.83 8.86 26.80
C ALA A 304 -55.71 9.56 25.42
N ARG A 305 -54.69 9.12 24.66
CA ARG A 305 -54.90 8.37 23.40
C ARG A 305 -53.69 7.47 23.08
N ALA A 306 -53.86 6.48 22.20
CA ALA A 306 -52.96 5.33 22.08
C ALA A 306 -52.75 4.85 20.63
N ALA A 307 -51.80 3.91 20.48
CA ALA A 307 -51.35 3.20 19.26
C ALA A 307 -50.56 4.05 18.23
N ALA A 308 -49.46 3.56 17.64
CA ALA A 308 -48.92 2.20 17.59
C ALA A 308 -47.37 2.14 17.62
N PRO A 309 -46.76 1.04 18.08
CA PRO A 309 -45.30 0.80 17.96
C PRO A 309 -44.92 0.24 16.58
N PRO A 310 -43.69 0.49 16.08
CA PRO A 310 -43.16 -0.18 14.89
C PRO A 310 -42.82 -1.66 15.16
N PRO A 311 -42.72 -2.51 14.12
CA PRO A 311 -42.56 -3.96 14.28
C PRO A 311 -41.19 -4.35 14.85
N SER A 312 -41.19 -5.11 15.93
CA SER A 312 -39.99 -5.66 16.55
C SER A 312 -39.52 -6.94 15.86
N SER A 313 -38.39 -6.87 15.15
CA SER A 313 -37.60 -8.06 14.83
C SER A 313 -37.10 -8.70 16.15
N PRO A 314 -37.16 -10.03 16.33
CA PRO A 314 -36.90 -10.68 17.61
C PRO A 314 -35.40 -10.78 17.92
N GLY A 315 -34.81 -9.69 18.43
CA GLY A 315 -33.52 -9.72 19.09
C GLY A 315 -33.56 -10.63 20.30
N ARG A 316 -32.89 -11.79 20.23
CA ARG A 316 -32.89 -12.82 21.29
C ARG A 316 -32.02 -12.41 22.48
N THR A 317 -32.50 -11.52 23.33
CA THR A 317 -31.89 -11.24 24.64
C THR A 317 -32.24 -12.36 25.62
N MET A 318 -31.30 -13.28 25.87
CA MET A 318 -31.47 -14.35 26.87
C MET A 318 -30.85 -13.96 28.21
N HIS A 319 -31.69 -13.53 29.15
CA HIS A 319 -31.31 -13.34 30.55
C HIS A 319 -31.42 -14.67 31.32
N VAL A 320 -30.31 -15.19 31.82
CA VAL A 320 -30.28 -16.39 32.68
C VAL A 320 -29.25 -16.19 33.80
N ARG A 321 -29.69 -16.34 35.06
CA ARG A 321 -28.79 -16.49 36.21
C ARG A 321 -28.42 -17.97 36.37
N ALA A 322 -27.14 -18.31 36.27
CA ALA A 322 -26.67 -19.66 36.54
C ALA A 322 -26.89 -20.02 38.02
N ALA A 323 -27.46 -21.20 38.29
CA ALA A 323 -27.78 -21.69 39.63
C ALA A 323 -26.72 -22.64 40.24
N LYS A 324 -25.61 -22.85 39.53
CA LYS A 324 -24.54 -23.82 39.82
C LYS A 324 -23.20 -23.22 39.40
N ALA A 325 -22.12 -23.57 40.11
CA ALA A 325 -20.77 -23.19 39.71
C ALA A 325 -20.39 -23.81 38.34
N PRO A 326 -19.54 -23.15 37.52
CA PRO A 326 -19.07 -23.70 36.25
C PRO A 326 -18.17 -24.92 36.49
N VAL A 327 -18.20 -25.87 35.56
CA VAL A 327 -17.25 -27.01 35.55
C VAL A 327 -15.95 -26.65 34.81
N LEU A 328 -15.98 -25.61 33.98
CA LEU A 328 -14.85 -25.10 33.21
C LEU A 328 -14.93 -23.56 33.12
N VAL A 329 -13.81 -22.89 33.37
CA VAL A 329 -13.60 -21.46 33.10
C VAL A 329 -12.44 -21.34 32.11
N VAL A 330 -12.68 -20.72 30.96
CA VAL A 330 -11.63 -20.41 29.97
C VAL A 330 -11.37 -18.91 29.96
N VAL A 331 -10.12 -18.50 30.10
CA VAL A 331 -9.73 -17.09 30.04
C VAL A 331 -8.90 -16.85 28.78
N ASN A 332 -9.41 -16.03 27.85
CA ASN A 332 -8.72 -15.61 26.64
C ASN A 332 -8.08 -14.23 26.89
N ASP A 333 -6.85 -14.24 27.38
CA ASP A 333 -6.16 -13.10 28.00
C ASP A 333 -5.62 -12.03 27.02
N GLY A 334 -5.89 -12.21 25.73
CA GLY A 334 -5.33 -11.43 24.64
C GLY A 334 -3.85 -11.74 24.42
N HIS A 335 -3.01 -10.71 24.40
CA HIS A 335 -1.56 -10.81 24.23
C HIS A 335 -0.80 -10.95 25.56
N VAL A 336 0.36 -11.62 25.53
CA VAL A 336 1.40 -11.51 26.57
C VAL A 336 1.93 -10.06 26.58
N ARG A 337 2.10 -9.46 27.77
CA ARG A 337 2.52 -8.05 27.88
C ARG A 337 4.04 -7.91 27.82
N TYR A 338 4.55 -7.44 26.70
CA TYR A 338 5.97 -7.10 26.55
C TYR A 338 6.27 -5.69 27.09
N GLN A 339 7.53 -5.42 27.45
CA GLN A 339 7.97 -4.10 27.91
C GLN A 339 8.06 -3.10 26.74
N ASP A 340 8.73 -3.50 25.65
CA ASP A 340 8.86 -2.74 24.41
C ASP A 340 8.00 -3.40 23.30
N ASN A 341 7.49 -2.63 22.35
CA ASN A 341 6.84 -3.17 21.14
C ASN A 341 7.90 -3.74 20.17
N TRP A 342 7.51 -4.67 19.29
CA TRP A 342 8.42 -5.21 18.27
C TRP A 342 8.86 -4.13 17.26
N LYS A 343 10.11 -4.14 16.81
CA LYS A 343 10.60 -3.27 15.73
C LYS A 343 11.48 -4.05 14.74
N GLY A 344 11.46 -3.63 13.48
CA GLY A 344 12.33 -4.16 12.43
C GLY A 344 12.68 -3.13 11.37
N ALA A 345 13.39 -3.57 10.33
CA ALA A 345 13.77 -2.75 9.18
C ALA A 345 13.60 -3.51 7.85
N GLY A 346 13.58 -2.77 6.74
CA GLY A 346 13.45 -3.32 5.40
C GLY A 346 14.03 -2.46 4.27
N ILE A 347 14.12 -3.06 3.09
CA ILE A 347 14.61 -2.45 1.85
C ILE A 347 13.41 -2.18 0.92
N CYS A 348 13.38 -1.03 0.25
CA CYS A 348 12.45 -0.72 -0.84
C CYS A 348 13.23 -0.54 -2.15
N VAL A 349 12.85 -1.28 -3.20
CA VAL A 349 13.53 -1.24 -4.51
C VAL A 349 12.64 -1.81 -5.63
N PRO A 350 12.59 -1.19 -6.83
CA PRO A 350 11.95 -1.80 -7.98
C PRO A 350 12.74 -3.01 -8.51
N VAL A 351 12.03 -4.09 -8.88
CA VAL A 351 12.66 -5.31 -9.42
C VAL A 351 13.51 -5.00 -10.65
N PHE A 352 13.05 -4.10 -11.54
CA PHE A 352 13.78 -3.76 -12.77
C PHE A 352 15.17 -3.16 -12.52
N SER A 353 15.37 -2.44 -11.41
CA SER A 353 16.66 -1.79 -11.13
C SER A 353 17.72 -2.73 -10.58
N LEU A 354 17.33 -3.90 -10.03
CA LEU A 354 18.23 -4.87 -9.41
C LEU A 354 19.25 -5.39 -10.43
N ARG A 355 20.53 -5.08 -10.25
CA ARG A 355 21.61 -5.57 -11.11
C ARG A 355 22.26 -6.81 -10.51
N SER A 356 22.62 -7.76 -11.37
CA SER A 356 23.29 -9.00 -10.98
C SER A 356 24.11 -9.58 -12.14
N GLU A 357 25.02 -10.51 -11.86
CA GLU A 357 25.80 -11.23 -12.89
C GLU A 357 24.92 -12.07 -13.86
N THR A 358 23.77 -12.56 -13.37
CA THR A 358 22.79 -13.34 -14.13
C THR A 358 21.67 -12.50 -14.75
N SER A 359 21.50 -11.25 -14.33
CA SER A 359 20.46 -10.35 -14.86
C SER A 359 20.67 -10.08 -16.36
N ALA A 360 19.63 -9.57 -17.04
CA ALA A 360 19.64 -9.43 -18.50
C ALA A 360 18.99 -8.11 -18.94
N GLY A 361 19.68 -7.00 -18.70
CA GLY A 361 19.22 -5.62 -19.01
C GLY A 361 18.32 -5.00 -17.95
N CYS A 362 17.58 -5.85 -17.23
CA CYS A 362 16.77 -5.55 -16.07
C CYS A 362 16.97 -6.65 -15.02
N GLY A 363 16.62 -6.36 -13.77
CA GLY A 363 16.48 -7.38 -12.73
C GLY A 363 15.17 -8.16 -12.88
N ASP A 364 15.18 -9.41 -12.44
CA ASP A 364 14.00 -10.28 -12.47
C ASP A 364 13.76 -11.04 -11.16
N PHE A 365 12.75 -11.91 -11.13
CA PHE A 365 12.32 -12.57 -9.89
C PHE A 365 13.39 -13.47 -9.25
N GLU A 366 14.40 -13.92 -9.99
CA GLU A 366 15.56 -14.64 -9.43
C GLU A 366 16.46 -13.70 -8.61
N ASP A 367 16.65 -12.46 -9.06
CA ASP A 367 17.51 -11.47 -8.38
C ASP A 367 16.91 -11.01 -7.04
N VAL A 368 15.59 -11.07 -6.91
CA VAL A 368 14.90 -10.85 -5.63
C VAL A 368 15.31 -11.90 -4.58
N LYS A 369 15.70 -13.12 -4.95
CA LYS A 369 16.25 -14.12 -4.00
C LYS A 369 17.60 -13.66 -3.43
N LYS A 370 18.46 -13.08 -4.25
CA LYS A 370 19.74 -12.49 -3.79
C LYS A 370 19.51 -11.23 -2.94
N LEU A 371 18.44 -10.48 -3.21
CA LEU A 371 18.02 -9.39 -2.34
C LEU A 371 17.56 -9.91 -0.96
N VAL A 372 16.95 -11.10 -0.87
CA VAL A 372 16.69 -11.79 0.41
C VAL A 372 18.00 -12.13 1.11
N ASP A 373 19.00 -12.68 0.43
CA ASP A 373 20.33 -12.95 1.02
C ASP A 373 20.97 -11.69 1.60
N LEU A 374 20.91 -10.57 0.86
CA LEU A 374 21.40 -9.28 1.32
C LEU A 374 20.61 -8.77 2.53
N ALA A 375 19.28 -8.89 2.53
CA ALA A 375 18.44 -8.54 3.67
C ALA A 375 18.77 -9.38 4.92
N VAL A 376 19.00 -10.69 4.77
CA VAL A 376 19.45 -11.59 5.85
C VAL A 376 20.84 -11.19 6.37
N ARG A 377 21.78 -10.85 5.48
CA ARG A 377 23.10 -10.33 5.88
C ARG A 377 22.98 -9.02 6.67
N CYS A 378 22.19 -8.07 6.21
CA CYS A 378 21.90 -6.82 6.92
C CYS A 378 21.08 -7.02 8.21
N GLY A 379 20.39 -8.15 8.39
CA GLY A 379 19.48 -8.42 9.51
C GLY A 379 18.06 -7.85 9.35
N MET A 380 17.71 -7.38 8.15
CA MET A 380 16.40 -6.85 7.81
C MET A 380 15.34 -7.96 7.67
N LYS A 381 14.06 -7.56 7.76
CA LYS A 381 12.92 -8.48 7.88
C LYS A 381 11.80 -8.23 6.87
N LEU A 382 11.93 -7.21 6.02
CA LEU A 382 10.94 -6.82 5.03
C LEU A 382 11.65 -6.39 3.73
N ILE A 383 11.11 -6.78 2.58
CA ILE A 383 11.47 -6.24 1.26
C ILE A 383 10.20 -5.69 0.62
N GLN A 384 10.18 -4.40 0.29
CA GLN A 384 9.13 -3.78 -0.52
C GLN A 384 9.58 -3.74 -1.98
N LEU A 385 8.75 -4.30 -2.84
CA LEU A 385 8.84 -4.16 -4.29
C LEU A 385 7.79 -3.14 -4.75
N LEU A 386 8.07 -2.42 -5.84
CA LEU A 386 7.05 -1.65 -6.58
C LEU A 386 6.08 -2.61 -7.31
N PRO A 387 4.98 -2.15 -7.92
CA PRO A 387 4.05 -3.04 -8.61
C PRO A 387 4.76 -3.91 -9.67
N VAL A 388 4.42 -5.20 -9.72
CA VAL A 388 5.01 -6.19 -10.65
C VAL A 388 4.05 -6.63 -11.76
N ASN A 389 2.91 -5.93 -11.87
CA ASN A 389 1.85 -6.21 -12.84
C ASN A 389 2.25 -5.83 -14.26
N ASP A 390 1.66 -6.49 -15.26
CA ASP A 390 1.87 -6.12 -16.65
C ASP A 390 1.30 -4.73 -16.96
N THR A 391 2.13 -3.91 -17.60
CA THR A 391 1.89 -2.49 -17.95
C THR A 391 1.96 -2.24 -19.46
N GLN A 392 2.06 -3.29 -20.28
CA GLN A 392 2.20 -3.16 -21.74
C GLN A 392 0.92 -2.68 -22.44
N VAL A 393 0.62 -1.38 -22.34
CA VAL A 393 -0.57 -0.73 -22.91
C VAL A 393 -0.23 -0.04 -24.25
N HIS A 394 0.92 0.62 -24.33
CA HIS A 394 1.40 1.35 -25.51
C HIS A 394 2.33 0.51 -26.41
N ASN A 395 3.04 -0.45 -25.82
CA ASN A 395 4.20 -1.18 -26.36
C ASN A 395 5.46 -0.31 -26.58
N ASP A 396 5.65 0.71 -25.72
CA ASP A 396 6.81 1.61 -25.74
C ASP A 396 7.27 2.01 -24.32
N TRP A 397 8.20 2.98 -24.21
CA TRP A 397 8.79 3.44 -22.95
C TRP A 397 7.78 3.88 -21.88
N ARG A 398 6.57 4.30 -22.27
CA ARG A 398 5.50 4.73 -21.34
C ARG A 398 5.00 3.57 -20.47
N ASP A 399 5.13 2.35 -20.97
CA ASP A 399 4.80 1.13 -20.22
C ASP A 399 5.80 0.83 -19.09
N SER A 400 6.90 1.58 -18.97
CA SER A 400 7.81 1.47 -17.82
C SER A 400 7.16 1.89 -16.49
N TYR A 401 6.12 2.73 -16.53
CA TYR A 401 5.42 3.25 -15.34
C TYR A 401 4.62 2.14 -14.63
N PRO A 402 5.06 1.63 -13.45
CA PRO A 402 4.54 0.39 -12.89
C PRO A 402 3.09 0.49 -12.38
N TYR A 403 2.55 1.71 -12.21
CA TYR A 403 1.20 1.93 -11.70
C TYR A 403 0.11 1.88 -12.79
N SER A 404 0.46 2.05 -14.07
CA SER A 404 -0.51 2.00 -15.21
C SER A 404 -0.69 0.59 -15.76
N CYS A 405 -1.20 -0.32 -14.91
CA CYS A 405 -1.32 -1.72 -15.27
C CYS A 405 -2.37 -2.01 -16.39
N THR A 406 -1.97 -2.84 -17.35
CA THR A 406 -2.84 -3.49 -18.36
C THR A 406 -3.76 -4.51 -17.71
N SER A 407 -3.30 -5.20 -16.66
CA SER A 407 -4.16 -6.04 -15.81
C SER A 407 -3.66 -6.09 -14.37
N VAL A 408 -4.60 -6.09 -13.43
CA VAL A 408 -4.29 -6.26 -11.99
C VAL A 408 -3.91 -7.70 -11.61
N TYR A 409 -4.06 -8.66 -12.53
CA TYR A 409 -3.74 -10.09 -12.30
C TYR A 409 -2.47 -10.55 -13.02
N ALA A 410 -2.23 -10.09 -14.25
CA ALA A 410 -1.06 -10.49 -15.03
C ALA A 410 0.23 -9.92 -14.45
N LEU A 411 1.30 -10.71 -14.46
CA LEU A 411 2.66 -10.31 -14.10
C LEU A 411 3.39 -9.78 -15.35
N HIS A 412 4.26 -8.79 -15.18
CA HIS A 412 4.95 -8.16 -16.31
C HIS A 412 6.01 -9.08 -16.93
N PRO A 413 6.00 -9.32 -18.26
CA PRO A 413 7.02 -10.14 -18.94
C PRO A 413 8.48 -9.70 -18.77
N LEU A 414 8.73 -8.46 -18.35
CA LEU A 414 10.08 -7.95 -18.03
C LEU A 414 10.76 -8.77 -16.92
N TYR A 415 9.98 -9.25 -15.93
CA TYR A 415 10.48 -9.97 -14.75
C TYR A 415 10.62 -11.48 -14.98
N LEU A 416 10.54 -11.96 -16.22
CA LEU A 416 10.89 -13.34 -16.55
C LEU A 416 12.41 -13.53 -16.50
N SER A 417 12.86 -14.42 -15.64
CA SER A 417 14.24 -14.91 -15.65
C SER A 417 14.40 -15.98 -16.73
N ILE A 418 15.16 -15.66 -17.78
CA ILE A 418 15.45 -16.58 -18.89
C ILE A 418 16.32 -17.77 -18.42
N GLU A 419 17.15 -17.56 -17.40
CA GLU A 419 18.00 -18.62 -16.86
C GLU A 419 17.17 -19.66 -16.09
N VAL A 420 16.30 -19.22 -15.17
CA VAL A 420 15.37 -20.11 -14.45
C VAL A 420 14.36 -20.77 -15.41
N LEU A 421 13.95 -20.08 -16.48
CA LEU A 421 13.16 -20.67 -17.55
C LEU A 421 13.88 -21.89 -18.15
N MET A 422 15.17 -21.77 -18.53
CA MET A 422 15.92 -22.90 -19.08
C MET A 422 16.17 -24.03 -18.07
N ARG A 423 16.44 -23.72 -16.79
CA ARG A 423 16.54 -24.75 -15.73
C ARG A 423 15.25 -25.58 -15.62
N ASN A 424 14.09 -24.95 -15.81
CA ASN A 424 12.80 -25.63 -15.78
C ASN A 424 12.57 -26.55 -17.01
N VAL A 425 13.11 -26.23 -18.18
CA VAL A 425 13.07 -27.11 -19.37
C VAL A 425 13.82 -28.43 -19.10
N ASP A 426 15.02 -28.35 -18.53
CA ASP A 426 15.83 -29.54 -18.18
C ASP A 426 15.05 -30.50 -17.25
N SER A 427 14.31 -29.97 -16.28
CA SER A 427 13.54 -30.76 -15.30
C SER A 427 12.38 -31.57 -15.92
N HIS A 428 11.82 -31.11 -17.05
CA HIS A 428 10.72 -31.78 -17.75
C HIS A 428 11.22 -32.88 -18.71
N ALA A 429 12.47 -32.79 -19.18
CA ALA A 429 13.09 -33.84 -19.98
C ALA A 429 13.44 -35.09 -19.13
N GLY A 430 14.00 -34.89 -17.94
CA GLY A 430 14.71 -35.91 -17.16
C GLY A 430 13.88 -37.02 -16.49
N ARG A 431 12.54 -36.99 -16.53
CA ARG A 431 11.71 -38.05 -15.89
C ARG A 431 11.45 -39.24 -16.81
N THR A 432 12.38 -40.19 -16.84
CA THR A 432 12.18 -41.57 -17.31
C THR A 432 12.07 -42.51 -16.10
N GLN A 433 10.90 -43.11 -15.88
CA GLN A 433 10.78 -44.37 -15.14
C GLN A 433 10.33 -45.47 -16.09
N PRO A 434 10.92 -46.68 -16.02
CA PRO A 434 10.56 -47.77 -16.91
C PRO A 434 9.35 -48.58 -16.42
N SER A 435 8.46 -48.89 -17.37
CA SER A 435 7.52 -50.01 -17.39
C SER A 435 6.17 -49.93 -16.63
N GLN A 436 5.24 -50.77 -17.11
CA GLN A 436 4.00 -51.24 -16.49
C GLN A 436 2.87 -50.23 -16.20
N LEU A 437 2.18 -49.80 -17.26
CA LEU A 437 0.81 -50.27 -17.52
C LEU A 437 0.37 -49.87 -18.95
N GLY A 438 -0.26 -50.80 -19.67
CA GLY A 438 -0.76 -50.57 -21.03
C GLY A 438 -2.28 -50.67 -21.10
N GLY A 439 -2.91 -49.78 -21.89
CA GLY A 439 -4.35 -49.81 -22.18
C GLY A 439 -5.05 -48.46 -22.01
N LEU A 440 -6.17 -48.29 -22.72
CA LEU A 440 -7.18 -47.23 -22.53
C LEU A 440 -6.71 -45.78 -22.75
N GLY A 441 -6.17 -45.50 -23.94
CA GLY A 441 -6.12 -44.15 -24.49
C GLY A 441 -7.25 -43.86 -25.47
N HIS A 442 -8.45 -43.48 -25.00
CA HIS A 442 -9.45 -42.68 -25.74
C HIS A 442 -10.62 -42.27 -24.83
N GLN A 443 -11.32 -41.18 -25.21
CA GLN A 443 -12.51 -40.58 -24.56
C GLN A 443 -12.27 -39.93 -23.17
N LEU A 444 -12.38 -38.59 -23.12
CA LEU A 444 -13.10 -37.82 -22.07
C LEU A 444 -13.12 -36.31 -22.40
N PHE A 445 -13.79 -35.94 -23.49
CA PHE A 445 -14.16 -34.55 -23.84
C PHE A 445 -15.61 -34.48 -24.33
N SER A 446 -16.53 -35.10 -23.58
CA SER A 446 -17.98 -34.95 -23.73
C SER A 446 -18.68 -35.49 -22.47
N ALA A 447 -19.10 -34.61 -21.56
CA ALA A 447 -19.74 -35.00 -20.29
C ALA A 447 -20.59 -33.89 -19.64
N ALA A 448 -21.41 -33.16 -20.42
CA ALA A 448 -22.41 -32.25 -19.86
C ALA A 448 -23.60 -32.05 -20.83
N GLY A 449 -24.77 -32.58 -20.48
CA GLY A 449 -26.05 -32.17 -21.08
C GLY A 449 -26.78 -33.20 -21.96
N GLU A 450 -27.41 -34.20 -21.35
CA GLU A 450 -28.66 -34.77 -21.90
C GLU A 450 -29.70 -34.98 -20.78
N ARG A 451 -30.86 -34.31 -20.93
CA ARG A 451 -32.22 -34.86 -20.73
C ARG A 451 -33.29 -33.76 -20.80
N SER A 452 -33.87 -33.56 -21.97
CA SER A 452 -35.32 -33.71 -22.21
C SER A 452 -35.66 -33.34 -23.67
N SER A 453 -36.76 -33.89 -24.18
CA SER A 453 -37.09 -33.92 -25.61
C SER A 453 -38.09 -32.84 -26.05
N GLY A 454 -37.89 -32.33 -27.27
CA GLY A 454 -38.81 -31.48 -28.03
C GLY A 454 -38.44 -31.56 -29.52
N SER A 455 -39.41 -31.50 -30.44
CA SER A 455 -39.25 -32.03 -31.81
C SER A 455 -39.65 -31.08 -32.95
N VAL A 456 -39.15 -31.40 -34.17
CA VAL A 456 -39.49 -30.82 -35.50
C VAL A 456 -38.83 -29.46 -35.84
N GLY A 457 -38.25 -29.21 -37.03
CA GLY A 457 -37.89 -30.14 -38.13
C GLY A 457 -37.67 -29.48 -39.52
N GLY A 458 -36.64 -29.94 -40.27
CA GLY A 458 -36.38 -29.65 -41.71
C GLY A 458 -35.72 -28.30 -42.06
N LEU A 459 -35.20 -28.04 -43.28
CA LEU A 459 -34.76 -28.91 -44.40
C LEU A 459 -34.01 -28.04 -45.49
N ALA A 460 -33.28 -28.68 -46.45
CA ALA A 460 -32.62 -28.11 -47.66
C ALA A 460 -31.39 -27.17 -47.45
N ARG A 461 -30.20 -27.25 -48.13
CA ARG A 461 -29.73 -27.48 -49.55
C ARG A 461 -29.48 -26.15 -50.32
N SER A 462 -28.49 -25.97 -51.23
CA SER A 462 -27.35 -26.80 -51.71
C SER A 462 -26.41 -26.07 -52.72
N SER A 463 -25.18 -26.60 -52.95
CA SER A 463 -24.40 -26.64 -54.25
C SER A 463 -23.93 -25.34 -54.97
N ALA A 464 -22.96 -25.32 -55.93
CA ALA A 464 -21.71 -26.07 -56.26
C ALA A 464 -21.09 -25.50 -57.59
N GLY A 465 -19.79 -25.73 -57.91
CA GLY A 465 -19.24 -25.47 -59.28
C GLY A 465 -17.69 -25.36 -59.46
N ASN A 466 -17.13 -25.95 -60.54
CA ASN A 466 -15.69 -26.01 -60.98
C ASN A 466 -15.66 -26.59 -62.45
N PRO A 467 -14.56 -26.80 -63.24
CA PRO A 467 -13.14 -26.32 -63.32
C PRO A 467 -12.88 -25.61 -64.70
N GLY A 468 -11.74 -25.60 -65.45
CA GLY A 468 -10.34 -26.13 -65.35
C GLY A 468 -9.57 -26.18 -66.71
N ASN A 469 -8.25 -26.51 -66.70
CA ASN A 469 -7.35 -26.91 -67.84
C ASN A 469 -6.90 -25.87 -68.91
N SER A 470 -5.75 -25.98 -69.63
CA SER A 470 -4.57 -26.91 -69.55
C SER A 470 -3.35 -26.51 -70.46
N GLN A 471 -2.10 -26.81 -70.02
CA GLN A 471 -0.84 -27.10 -70.78
C GLN A 471 -0.19 -26.00 -71.69
N GLY A 472 1.15 -25.91 -71.89
CA GLY A 472 2.30 -26.57 -71.23
C GLY A 472 3.69 -26.45 -71.96
N ALA A 473 4.78 -26.88 -71.29
CA ALA A 473 6.11 -27.33 -71.78
C ALA A 473 7.37 -26.40 -71.90
N ARG A 474 8.43 -26.76 -71.11
CA ARG A 474 9.92 -26.69 -71.34
C ARG A 474 10.65 -25.32 -71.46
N SER A 475 11.91 -25.13 -71.03
CA SER A 475 12.84 -25.94 -70.19
C SER A 475 14.08 -25.12 -69.72
N ASP A 476 14.68 -25.52 -68.58
CA ASP A 476 16.05 -25.28 -68.05
C ASP A 476 16.51 -23.83 -67.70
N GLY A 477 17.29 -23.64 -66.62
CA GLY A 477 17.99 -22.33 -66.42
C GLY A 477 18.60 -21.86 -65.08
N SER A 478 18.50 -22.57 -63.93
CA SER A 478 19.23 -22.31 -62.65
C SER A 478 19.27 -20.90 -62.01
N GLY A 479 18.92 -20.80 -60.72
CA GLY A 479 19.20 -19.62 -59.87
C GLY A 479 18.34 -19.62 -58.60
N ASP A 480 18.96 -19.85 -57.44
CA ASP A 480 18.23 -20.18 -56.20
C ASP A 480 17.68 -18.96 -55.44
N ASP A 481 16.39 -19.03 -55.11
CA ASP A 481 15.71 -18.21 -54.11
C ASP A 481 14.48 -19.02 -53.62
N ASP A 482 14.61 -19.79 -52.53
CA ASP A 482 13.51 -20.65 -52.00
C ASP A 482 13.20 -20.29 -50.54
N ALA A 483 12.12 -19.52 -50.36
CA ALA A 483 11.67 -19.00 -49.07
C ALA A 483 10.52 -19.84 -48.49
N LEU A 484 10.56 -20.01 -47.16
CA LEU A 484 9.39 -20.20 -46.27
C LEU A 484 8.20 -20.98 -46.86
N LYS A 485 8.31 -22.31 -46.91
CA LYS A 485 7.14 -23.20 -47.02
C LYS A 485 6.58 -23.51 -45.63
N ASP A 486 5.25 -23.51 -45.52
CA ASP A 486 4.56 -23.92 -44.30
C ASP A 486 4.98 -25.31 -43.82
N THR A 487 5.22 -25.44 -42.52
CA THR A 487 5.18 -26.75 -41.85
C THR A 487 4.13 -26.71 -40.75
N CYS A 488 3.22 -27.68 -40.77
CA CYS A 488 2.23 -27.85 -39.71
C CYS A 488 2.91 -28.12 -38.37
N ALA A 489 2.23 -27.77 -37.27
CA ALA A 489 2.75 -27.86 -35.91
C ALA A 489 3.47 -29.20 -35.62
N PRO A 490 4.68 -29.17 -35.02
CA PRO A 490 5.42 -30.39 -34.70
C PRO A 490 4.62 -31.25 -33.71
N ALA A 491 4.54 -32.55 -33.99
CA ALA A 491 3.85 -33.51 -33.13
C ALA A 491 4.47 -33.50 -31.72
N GLY A 492 3.61 -33.51 -30.69
CA GLY A 492 3.98 -33.27 -29.29
C GLY A 492 4.82 -34.37 -28.62
N GLY A 493 6.08 -34.51 -29.04
CA GLY A 493 7.11 -35.27 -28.32
C GLY A 493 7.82 -34.45 -27.25
N ARG A 494 8.56 -35.11 -26.36
CA ARG A 494 9.64 -34.44 -25.63
C ARG A 494 10.76 -34.10 -26.63
N LEU A 495 11.43 -32.95 -26.44
CA LEU A 495 12.67 -32.64 -27.16
C LEU A 495 13.66 -33.81 -27.02
N SER A 496 14.35 -34.18 -28.11
CA SER A 496 15.47 -35.11 -27.98
C SER A 496 16.61 -34.46 -27.21
N GLN A 497 17.52 -35.26 -26.64
CA GLN A 497 18.68 -34.71 -25.93
C GLN A 497 19.55 -33.81 -26.83
N ALA A 498 19.59 -34.10 -28.14
CA ALA A 498 20.29 -33.27 -29.12
C ALA A 498 19.58 -31.93 -29.39
N ASP A 499 18.24 -31.93 -29.42
CA ASP A 499 17.45 -30.71 -29.63
C ASP A 499 17.45 -29.82 -28.38
N LEU A 500 17.40 -30.42 -27.18
CA LEU A 500 17.56 -29.70 -25.93
C LEU A 500 18.94 -29.01 -25.84
N VAL A 501 20.01 -29.71 -26.23
CA VAL A 501 21.37 -29.13 -26.28
C VAL A 501 21.47 -28.02 -27.34
N ARG A 502 20.84 -28.18 -28.52
CA ARG A 502 20.77 -27.12 -29.55
C ARG A 502 20.02 -25.88 -29.05
N LEU A 503 18.82 -26.06 -28.48
CA LEU A 503 18.01 -24.97 -27.92
C LEU A 503 18.77 -24.24 -26.82
N LYS A 504 19.40 -24.97 -25.89
CA LYS A 504 20.17 -24.38 -24.79
C LYS A 504 21.35 -23.57 -25.30
N ALA A 505 22.12 -24.09 -26.26
CA ALA A 505 23.20 -23.33 -26.89
C ALA A 505 22.71 -22.07 -27.64
N GLN A 506 21.54 -22.13 -28.28
CA GLN A 506 20.94 -20.97 -28.96
C GLN A 506 20.48 -19.90 -27.95
N VAL A 507 19.77 -20.29 -26.89
CA VAL A 507 19.32 -19.39 -25.83
C VAL A 507 20.51 -18.79 -25.06
N ASP A 508 21.52 -19.59 -24.72
CA ASP A 508 22.75 -19.10 -24.08
C ASP A 508 23.46 -18.04 -24.94
N ASN A 509 23.50 -18.22 -26.26
CA ASN A 509 24.10 -17.26 -27.19
C ASN A 509 23.28 -15.96 -27.29
N GLU A 510 21.95 -16.05 -27.30
CA GLU A 510 21.07 -14.87 -27.29
C GLU A 510 21.10 -14.13 -25.95
N VAL A 511 21.20 -14.83 -24.81
CA VAL A 511 21.38 -14.21 -23.48
C VAL A 511 22.76 -13.55 -23.37
N LYS A 512 23.84 -14.19 -23.84
CA LYS A 512 25.18 -13.57 -23.91
C LYS A 512 25.17 -12.32 -24.79
N ARG A 513 24.52 -12.39 -25.96
CA ARG A 513 24.30 -11.23 -26.84
C ARG A 513 23.52 -10.13 -26.13
N LEU A 514 22.42 -10.45 -25.43
CA LEU A 514 21.60 -9.48 -24.72
C LEU A 514 22.37 -8.77 -23.59
N ARG A 515 23.07 -9.53 -22.73
CA ARG A 515 23.93 -8.99 -21.67
C ARG A 515 25.04 -8.08 -22.23
N ARG A 516 25.71 -8.50 -23.31
CA ARG A 516 26.74 -7.71 -24.01
C ARG A 516 26.17 -6.44 -24.64
N ASP A 517 25.15 -6.56 -25.47
CA ASP A 517 24.61 -5.47 -26.27
C ASP A 517 23.87 -4.40 -25.43
N LEU A 518 23.53 -4.72 -24.17
CA LEU A 518 22.99 -3.79 -23.17
C LEU A 518 24.06 -3.23 -22.19
N GLY A 519 25.30 -3.69 -22.27
CA GLY A 519 26.45 -3.12 -21.54
C GLY A 519 26.77 -3.74 -20.17
N GLU A 520 26.15 -4.86 -19.80
CA GLU A 520 26.28 -5.44 -18.44
C GLU A 520 27.70 -5.90 -18.06
N GLN A 521 28.62 -6.03 -19.03
CA GLN A 521 29.90 -6.73 -18.88
C GLN A 521 31.17 -5.86 -18.97
N SER A 522 31.08 -4.56 -19.29
CA SER A 522 32.27 -3.73 -19.53
C SER A 522 32.14 -2.24 -19.19
N SER A 523 30.93 -1.69 -19.20
CA SER A 523 30.61 -0.36 -18.69
C SER A 523 29.10 -0.31 -18.46
N PRO A 524 28.61 -0.49 -17.22
CA PRO A 524 27.18 -0.56 -16.95
C PRO A 524 26.50 0.74 -17.39
N ARG A 525 25.41 0.62 -18.16
CA ARG A 525 24.60 1.79 -18.52
C ARG A 525 24.03 2.42 -17.25
N PRO A 526 23.95 3.76 -17.17
CA PRO A 526 23.29 4.42 -16.05
C PRO A 526 21.81 4.02 -15.97
N ASP A 527 21.17 3.86 -17.12
CA ASP A 527 19.72 3.70 -17.25
C ASP A 527 19.38 2.42 -18.04
N MET A 528 18.25 1.82 -17.70
CA MET A 528 17.67 0.65 -18.36
C MET A 528 17.13 1.00 -19.76
N ASP A 529 17.47 0.16 -20.75
CA ASP A 529 16.94 0.20 -22.11
C ASP A 529 15.62 -0.60 -22.14
N TYR A 530 14.54 -0.02 -21.59
CA TYR A 530 13.29 -0.74 -21.28
C TYR A 530 12.69 -1.43 -22.50
N GLU A 531 12.49 -0.70 -23.60
CA GLU A 531 11.83 -1.19 -24.80
C GLU A 531 12.61 -2.35 -25.44
N ARG A 532 13.95 -2.24 -25.46
CA ARG A 532 14.81 -3.31 -25.97
C ARG A 532 14.83 -4.50 -25.04
N THR A 533 14.93 -4.29 -23.73
CA THR A 533 14.97 -5.38 -22.75
C THR A 533 13.67 -6.18 -22.76
N ALA A 534 12.52 -5.51 -22.75
CA ALA A 534 11.21 -6.14 -22.83
C ALA A 534 11.03 -6.93 -24.14
N ARG A 535 11.39 -6.32 -25.29
CA ARG A 535 11.29 -6.97 -26.61
C ARG A 535 12.19 -8.20 -26.73
N GLU A 536 13.47 -8.10 -26.36
CA GLU A 536 14.40 -9.22 -26.50
C GLU A 536 14.12 -10.35 -25.49
N LYS A 537 13.74 -10.04 -24.24
CA LYS A 537 13.28 -11.08 -23.28
C LYS A 537 12.06 -11.84 -23.82
N GLN A 538 11.05 -11.14 -24.36
CA GLN A 538 9.91 -11.82 -24.97
C GLN A 538 10.28 -12.62 -26.22
N ARG A 539 11.19 -12.14 -27.06
CA ARG A 539 11.66 -12.89 -28.25
C ARG A 539 12.34 -14.19 -27.87
N VAL A 540 13.20 -14.19 -26.84
CA VAL A 540 13.84 -15.40 -26.33
C VAL A 540 12.83 -16.32 -25.63
N ALA A 541 11.85 -15.77 -24.91
CA ALA A 541 10.77 -16.56 -24.34
C ALA A 541 9.92 -17.26 -25.41
N ARG A 542 9.63 -16.61 -26.55
CA ARG A 542 8.94 -17.23 -27.70
C ARG A 542 9.75 -18.38 -28.30
N LEU A 543 11.05 -18.20 -28.53
CA LEU A 543 11.94 -19.27 -29.00
C LEU A 543 11.89 -20.53 -28.10
N VAL A 544 11.81 -20.36 -26.78
CA VAL A 544 11.66 -21.50 -25.85
C VAL A 544 10.25 -22.11 -25.90
N PHE A 545 9.21 -21.28 -26.01
CA PHE A 545 7.82 -21.73 -26.18
C PHE A 545 7.63 -22.56 -27.47
N ASP A 546 8.14 -22.07 -28.60
CA ASP A 546 8.04 -22.73 -29.91
C ASP A 546 8.68 -24.14 -29.88
N ALA A 547 9.74 -24.31 -29.08
CA ALA A 547 10.48 -25.57 -28.95
C ALA A 547 9.90 -26.54 -27.91
N CYS A 548 9.26 -26.07 -26.81
CA CYS A 548 8.83 -26.97 -25.72
C CYS A 548 7.52 -26.59 -25.00
N GLY A 549 6.89 -25.47 -25.33
CA GLY A 549 5.75 -24.90 -24.60
C GLY A 549 4.54 -25.84 -24.52
N ASN A 550 4.24 -26.59 -25.57
CA ASN A 550 3.19 -27.62 -25.58
C ASN A 550 3.44 -28.74 -24.53
N GLY A 551 4.69 -29.10 -24.29
CA GLY A 551 5.07 -30.04 -23.23
C GLY A 551 4.79 -29.50 -21.83
N THR A 552 5.04 -28.21 -21.60
CA THR A 552 4.65 -27.53 -20.35
C THR A 552 3.13 -27.44 -20.22
N MET A 553 2.41 -27.04 -21.28
CA MET A 553 0.95 -26.87 -21.27
C MET A 553 0.16 -28.18 -21.11
N THR A 554 0.77 -29.31 -21.43
CA THR A 554 0.19 -30.64 -21.18
C THR A 554 0.49 -31.19 -19.78
N SER A 555 1.34 -30.53 -18.99
CA SER A 555 1.70 -30.94 -17.63
C SER A 555 0.53 -30.82 -16.62
N PRO A 556 0.50 -31.65 -15.55
CA PRO A 556 -0.50 -31.52 -14.48
C PRO A 556 -0.44 -30.18 -13.75
N GLY A 557 0.76 -29.61 -13.56
CA GLY A 557 0.96 -28.32 -12.90
C GLY A 557 0.30 -27.18 -13.67
N PHE A 558 0.63 -27.05 -14.97
CA PHE A 558 0.01 -26.05 -15.84
C PHE A 558 -1.51 -26.21 -15.89
N ARG A 559 -2.02 -27.45 -16.05
CA ARG A 559 -3.47 -27.69 -16.12
C ARG A 559 -4.19 -27.28 -14.83
N THR A 560 -3.61 -27.55 -13.66
CA THR A 560 -4.16 -27.16 -12.36
C THR A 560 -4.15 -25.64 -12.19
N TRP A 561 -3.01 -25.00 -12.48
CA TRP A 561 -2.87 -23.54 -12.44
C TRP A 561 -3.84 -22.85 -13.41
N PHE A 562 -3.93 -23.32 -14.65
CA PHE A 562 -4.79 -22.75 -15.68
C PHE A 562 -6.27 -22.92 -15.33
N GLN A 563 -6.68 -24.03 -14.70
CA GLN A 563 -8.05 -24.20 -14.22
C GLN A 563 -8.41 -23.20 -13.12
N ALA A 564 -7.51 -22.95 -12.16
CA ALA A 564 -7.73 -21.94 -11.12
C ALA A 564 -7.75 -20.50 -11.68
N ASN A 565 -6.85 -20.20 -12.61
CA ASN A 565 -6.63 -18.85 -13.15
C ASN A 565 -7.41 -18.55 -14.44
N ALA A 566 -8.17 -19.51 -14.98
CA ALA A 566 -8.95 -19.40 -16.22
C ALA A 566 -9.81 -18.13 -16.30
N HIS A 567 -10.32 -17.69 -15.14
CA HIS A 567 -11.24 -16.56 -15.00
C HIS A 567 -10.62 -15.18 -15.33
N TRP A 568 -9.30 -15.02 -15.21
CA TRP A 568 -8.57 -13.81 -15.61
C TRP A 568 -7.62 -14.04 -16.78
N VAL A 569 -6.96 -15.21 -16.85
CA VAL A 569 -5.92 -15.46 -17.86
C VAL A 569 -6.48 -15.61 -19.28
N ARG A 570 -7.70 -16.16 -19.44
CA ARG A 570 -8.40 -16.22 -20.74
C ARG A 570 -8.76 -14.82 -21.24
N PRO A 571 -9.45 -13.95 -20.45
CA PRO A 571 -9.63 -12.55 -20.82
C PRO A 571 -8.34 -11.80 -21.12
N TYR A 572 -7.29 -11.96 -20.31
CA TYR A 572 -6.00 -11.30 -20.54
C TYR A 572 -5.38 -11.70 -21.89
N ALA A 573 -5.33 -13.00 -22.22
CA ALA A 573 -4.80 -13.44 -23.52
C ALA A 573 -5.69 -13.02 -24.71
N ALA A 574 -7.02 -12.98 -24.54
CA ALA A 574 -7.92 -12.42 -25.55
C ALA A 574 -7.68 -10.92 -25.75
N PHE A 575 -7.48 -10.15 -24.68
CA PHE A 575 -7.15 -8.73 -24.73
C PHE A 575 -5.80 -8.48 -25.41
N CYS A 576 -4.76 -9.26 -25.08
CA CYS A 576 -3.47 -9.18 -25.76
C CYS A 576 -3.57 -9.44 -27.26
N LEU A 577 -4.35 -10.46 -27.68
CA LEU A 577 -4.61 -10.75 -29.09
C LEU A 577 -5.34 -9.59 -29.78
N LEU A 578 -6.37 -9.00 -29.16
CA LEU A 578 -7.10 -7.88 -29.74
C LEU A 578 -6.25 -6.60 -29.80
N LYS A 579 -5.42 -6.34 -28.78
CA LYS A 579 -4.42 -5.25 -28.81
C LYS A 579 -3.46 -5.40 -29.99
N GLU A 580 -3.02 -6.61 -30.30
CA GLU A 580 -2.15 -6.92 -31.44
C GLU A 580 -2.89 -6.74 -32.78
N LEU A 581 -4.09 -7.31 -32.92
CA LEU A 581 -4.88 -7.26 -34.16
C LEU A 581 -5.39 -5.85 -34.53
N PHE A 582 -5.70 -5.00 -33.55
CA PHE A 582 -6.16 -3.62 -33.78
C PHE A 582 -5.04 -2.58 -33.64
N GLY A 583 -3.82 -2.98 -33.25
CA GLY A 583 -2.69 -2.08 -33.03
C GLY A 583 -2.87 -1.08 -31.87
N THR A 584 -3.87 -1.25 -31.01
CA THR A 584 -4.14 -0.36 -29.86
C THR A 584 -4.86 -1.08 -28.72
N ALA A 585 -4.54 -0.72 -27.48
CA ALA A 585 -5.23 -1.16 -26.27
C ALA A 585 -6.51 -0.35 -25.98
N GLU A 586 -6.83 0.67 -26.79
CA GLU A 586 -8.10 1.41 -26.73
C GLU A 586 -9.28 0.51 -27.16
N HIS A 587 -9.78 -0.30 -26.23
CA HIS A 587 -10.80 -1.30 -26.49
C HIS A 587 -12.12 -0.75 -27.07
N TRP A 588 -12.44 0.52 -26.80
CA TRP A 588 -13.55 1.23 -27.45
C TRP A 588 -13.40 1.39 -28.98
N LYS A 589 -12.20 1.23 -29.54
CA LYS A 589 -11.95 1.20 -30.99
C LYS A 589 -12.16 -0.18 -31.63
N TRP A 590 -12.38 -1.25 -30.86
CA TRP A 590 -12.50 -2.63 -31.35
C TRP A 590 -13.89 -3.02 -31.90
N GLY A 591 -14.77 -2.04 -32.14
CA GLY A 591 -16.12 -2.27 -32.67
C GLY A 591 -16.99 -3.11 -31.71
N GLU A 592 -17.60 -4.19 -32.21
CA GLU A 592 -18.40 -5.10 -31.37
C GLU A 592 -17.59 -5.76 -30.26
N LEU A 593 -16.28 -5.96 -30.47
CA LEU A 593 -15.37 -6.57 -29.49
C LEU A 593 -14.99 -5.63 -28.34
N ALA A 594 -15.45 -4.37 -28.37
CA ALA A 594 -15.37 -3.44 -27.24
C ALA A 594 -16.25 -3.86 -26.04
N LYS A 595 -17.19 -4.79 -26.23
CA LYS A 595 -18.09 -5.31 -25.18
C LYS A 595 -18.10 -6.84 -25.21
N PRO A 596 -17.10 -7.50 -24.60
CA PRO A 596 -16.89 -8.94 -24.77
C PRO A 596 -17.96 -9.76 -24.03
N SER A 597 -18.40 -10.85 -24.65
CA SER A 597 -19.11 -11.93 -23.94
C SER A 597 -18.13 -13.04 -23.55
N ALA A 598 -18.51 -13.85 -22.56
CA ALA A 598 -17.73 -15.04 -22.19
C ALA A 598 -17.58 -16.03 -23.37
N GLU A 599 -18.56 -16.09 -24.28
CA GLU A 599 -18.48 -16.88 -25.51
C GLU A 599 -17.45 -16.33 -26.49
N VAL A 600 -17.42 -15.01 -26.71
CA VAL A 600 -16.42 -14.34 -27.54
C VAL A 600 -15.01 -14.57 -27.01
N ILE A 601 -14.79 -14.41 -25.69
CA ILE A 601 -13.48 -14.68 -25.06
C ILE A 601 -13.09 -16.15 -25.21
N ASN A 602 -14.03 -17.09 -25.02
CA ASN A 602 -13.77 -18.52 -25.20
C ASN A 602 -13.48 -18.89 -26.66
N ARG A 603 -14.13 -18.26 -27.64
CA ARG A 603 -13.86 -18.43 -29.09
C ARG A 603 -12.49 -17.86 -29.46
N LEU A 604 -12.16 -16.64 -29.04
CA LEU A 604 -10.85 -16.00 -29.26
C LEU A 604 -9.69 -16.78 -28.62
N THR A 605 -9.97 -17.59 -27.59
CA THR A 605 -8.97 -18.42 -26.90
C THR A 605 -9.08 -19.92 -27.19
N ALA A 606 -9.86 -20.31 -28.20
CA ALA A 606 -10.06 -21.71 -28.56
C ALA A 606 -8.90 -22.27 -29.43
N SER A 607 -8.60 -23.55 -29.22
CA SER A 607 -7.45 -24.24 -29.85
C SER A 607 -7.64 -24.60 -31.33
N ASP A 608 -8.82 -24.33 -31.89
CA ASP A 608 -9.16 -24.44 -33.31
C ASP A 608 -8.88 -23.15 -34.10
N THR A 609 -8.45 -22.06 -33.44
CA THR A 609 -8.22 -20.76 -34.08
C THR A 609 -6.80 -20.58 -34.62
N PRO A 610 -6.61 -19.88 -35.76
CA PRO A 610 -5.27 -19.55 -36.29
C PRO A 610 -4.40 -18.75 -35.31
N HIS A 611 -5.02 -17.96 -34.44
CA HIS A 611 -4.33 -17.12 -33.45
C HIS A 611 -3.96 -17.86 -32.16
N TYR A 612 -4.36 -19.12 -31.99
CA TYR A 612 -4.17 -19.86 -30.75
C TYR A 612 -2.69 -19.96 -30.33
N HIS A 613 -1.74 -19.94 -31.27
CA HIS A 613 -0.31 -19.98 -30.95
C HIS A 613 0.14 -18.79 -30.05
N GLY A 614 -0.30 -17.57 -30.35
CA GLY A 614 0.00 -16.38 -29.53
C GLY A 614 -0.74 -16.36 -28.19
N VAL A 615 -1.99 -16.86 -28.18
CA VAL A 615 -2.78 -17.03 -26.96
C VAL A 615 -2.13 -18.07 -26.02
N ALA A 616 -1.68 -19.20 -26.57
CA ALA A 616 -1.01 -20.27 -25.85
C ALA A 616 0.35 -19.81 -25.29
N PHE A 617 1.13 -19.03 -26.05
CA PHE A 617 2.33 -18.35 -25.55
C PHE A 617 2.01 -17.48 -24.34
N THR A 618 0.93 -16.69 -24.40
CA THR A 618 0.51 -15.81 -23.29
C THR A 618 0.14 -16.60 -22.03
N PHE A 619 -0.57 -17.72 -22.17
CA PHE A 619 -0.89 -18.61 -21.04
C PHE A 619 0.38 -19.23 -20.42
N TRP A 620 1.29 -19.71 -21.27
CA TRP A 620 2.55 -20.34 -20.85
C TRP A 620 3.50 -19.35 -20.17
N LEU A 621 3.59 -18.12 -20.69
CA LEU A 621 4.40 -17.04 -20.14
C LEU A 621 3.93 -16.63 -18.74
N GLN A 622 2.63 -16.44 -18.55
CA GLN A 622 2.06 -16.12 -17.24
C GLN A 622 2.22 -17.26 -16.23
N TYR A 623 2.17 -18.52 -16.67
CA TYR A 623 2.49 -19.68 -15.81
C TYR A 623 3.95 -19.66 -15.34
N HIS A 624 4.91 -19.38 -16.22
CA HIS A 624 6.32 -19.31 -15.83
C HIS A 624 6.66 -18.10 -14.95
N LEU A 625 6.01 -16.94 -15.17
CA LEU A 625 6.12 -15.78 -14.28
C LEU A 625 5.56 -16.10 -12.88
N HIS A 626 4.39 -16.75 -12.81
CA HIS A 626 3.79 -17.22 -11.56
C HIS A 626 4.73 -18.15 -10.79
N LEU A 627 5.28 -19.19 -11.44
CA LEU A 627 6.22 -20.13 -10.80
C LEU A 627 7.45 -19.41 -10.22
N GLN A 628 8.04 -18.47 -10.96
CA GLN A 628 9.24 -17.77 -10.51
C GLN A 628 8.96 -16.84 -9.31
N LEU A 629 7.84 -16.10 -9.33
CA LEU A 629 7.47 -15.23 -8.21
C LEU A 629 6.98 -16.03 -6.98
N GLU A 630 6.28 -17.15 -7.18
CA GLU A 630 5.90 -18.06 -6.09
C GLU A 630 7.16 -18.65 -5.42
N GLU A 631 8.10 -19.20 -6.19
CA GLU A 631 9.36 -19.75 -5.67
C GLU A 631 10.16 -18.71 -4.87
N THR A 632 10.26 -17.48 -5.39
CA THR A 632 10.90 -16.35 -4.71
C THR A 632 10.19 -15.96 -3.41
N SER A 633 8.85 -16.01 -3.37
CA SER A 633 8.08 -15.77 -2.15
C SER A 633 8.29 -16.87 -1.11
N GLN A 634 8.28 -18.14 -1.54
CA GLN A 634 8.61 -19.29 -0.68
C GLN A 634 10.05 -19.20 -0.15
N TYR A 635 11.01 -18.76 -0.96
CA TYR A 635 12.40 -18.55 -0.56
C TYR A 635 12.53 -17.46 0.51
N ALA A 636 11.86 -16.32 0.34
CA ALA A 636 11.81 -15.24 1.33
C ALA A 636 11.18 -15.71 2.66
N LYS A 637 10.10 -16.49 2.57
CA LYS A 637 9.40 -17.12 3.70
C LYS A 637 10.26 -18.12 4.47
N GLN A 638 11.10 -18.90 3.78
CA GLN A 638 12.08 -19.79 4.42
C GLN A 638 13.15 -19.00 5.18
N HIS A 639 13.62 -17.88 4.63
CA HIS A 639 14.65 -17.02 5.23
C HIS A 639 14.12 -16.00 6.26
N ARG A 640 12.83 -16.08 6.63
CA ARG A 640 12.16 -15.19 7.59
C ARG A 640 12.25 -13.70 7.22
N VAL A 641 12.19 -13.39 5.90
CA VAL A 641 12.09 -12.05 5.33
C VAL A 641 10.75 -11.92 4.59
N ALA A 642 9.88 -11.01 5.02
CA ALA A 642 8.57 -10.83 4.41
C ALA A 642 8.65 -10.02 3.10
N LEU A 643 8.13 -10.56 2.00
CA LEU A 643 7.88 -9.76 0.79
C LEU A 643 6.61 -8.91 0.96
N LYS A 644 6.75 -7.61 0.70
CA LYS A 644 5.70 -6.60 0.61
C LYS A 644 5.55 -6.16 -0.83
N GLY A 645 4.35 -6.31 -1.39
CA GLY A 645 4.02 -5.75 -2.70
C GLY A 645 3.52 -4.31 -2.61
N ASP A 646 3.30 -3.70 -3.77
CA ASP A 646 2.63 -2.41 -3.91
C ASP A 646 1.34 -2.59 -4.72
N LEU A 647 0.27 -1.91 -4.32
CA LEU A 647 -1.07 -2.05 -4.86
C LEU A 647 -1.56 -0.69 -5.40
N PRO A 648 -1.41 -0.42 -6.72
CA PRO A 648 -1.82 0.84 -7.33
C PRO A 648 -3.26 1.23 -7.01
N ILE A 649 -3.51 2.51 -6.69
CA ILE A 649 -4.86 2.99 -6.42
C ILE A 649 -5.75 2.84 -7.65
N GLY A 650 -5.22 3.08 -8.85
CA GLY A 650 -5.93 3.00 -10.13
C GLY A 650 -5.63 1.76 -10.97
N ILE A 651 -6.13 1.81 -12.21
CA ILE A 651 -5.82 0.93 -13.35
C ILE A 651 -5.77 1.80 -14.62
N ASP A 652 -5.18 1.33 -15.71
CA ASP A 652 -5.28 2.05 -16.98
C ASP A 652 -6.74 2.05 -17.49
N LYS A 653 -7.20 3.12 -18.16
CA LYS A 653 -8.49 3.13 -18.87
C LYS A 653 -8.54 2.06 -19.99
N ARG A 654 -7.37 1.64 -20.46
CA ARG A 654 -7.12 0.65 -21.52
C ARG A 654 -6.69 -0.71 -20.93
N SER A 655 -7.09 -1.00 -19.69
CA SER A 655 -6.85 -2.28 -19.02
C SER A 655 -7.89 -3.35 -19.37
N VAL A 656 -7.54 -4.60 -19.09
CA VAL A 656 -8.43 -5.77 -19.16
C VAL A 656 -9.64 -5.56 -18.25
N GLU A 657 -9.46 -5.04 -17.04
CA GLU A 657 -10.57 -4.88 -16.08
C GLU A 657 -11.54 -3.76 -16.50
N ALA A 658 -11.05 -2.68 -17.12
CA ALA A 658 -11.88 -1.65 -17.72
C ALA A 658 -12.65 -2.13 -18.97
N TRP A 659 -12.11 -3.11 -19.70
CA TRP A 659 -12.77 -3.75 -20.85
C TRP A 659 -13.85 -4.76 -20.43
N LEU A 660 -13.59 -5.57 -19.39
CA LEU A 660 -14.51 -6.61 -18.91
C LEU A 660 -15.62 -6.09 -18.00
N GLU A 661 -15.29 -5.22 -17.05
CA GLU A 661 -16.22 -4.73 -16.04
C GLU A 661 -16.33 -3.19 -16.02
N PRO A 662 -16.55 -2.51 -17.17
CA PRO A 662 -16.63 -1.04 -17.24
C PRO A 662 -17.70 -0.45 -16.30
N ARG A 663 -18.71 -1.24 -15.89
CA ARG A 663 -19.70 -0.89 -14.86
C ARG A 663 -19.11 -0.45 -13.51
N LEU A 664 -17.85 -0.82 -13.22
CA LEU A 664 -17.16 -0.55 -11.95
C LEU A 664 -16.33 0.74 -11.99
N PHE A 665 -16.24 1.39 -13.15
CA PHE A 665 -15.32 2.48 -13.44
C PHE A 665 -16.03 3.63 -14.15
N ARG A 666 -15.52 4.86 -13.95
CA ARG A 666 -15.99 6.06 -14.63
C ARG A 666 -14.90 6.55 -15.56
N MET A 667 -15.14 6.32 -16.84
CA MET A 667 -14.18 6.48 -17.93
C MET A 667 -14.14 7.93 -18.44
N ASP A 668 -15.24 8.65 -18.23
CA ASP A 668 -15.50 10.06 -18.50
C ASP A 668 -14.62 10.99 -17.66
N VAL A 669 -14.39 10.66 -16.39
CA VAL A 669 -13.54 11.42 -15.45
C VAL A 669 -12.19 10.74 -15.20
N SER A 670 -11.22 11.47 -14.64
CA SER A 670 -9.89 10.95 -14.33
C SER A 670 -9.51 11.12 -12.85
N LEU A 671 -8.69 10.20 -12.34
CA LEU A 671 -7.99 10.31 -11.06
C LEU A 671 -6.80 11.27 -11.16
N GLY A 672 -6.46 11.93 -10.07
CA GLY A 672 -5.29 12.80 -9.99
C GLY A 672 -4.96 13.22 -8.55
N ALA A 673 -4.22 14.33 -8.42
CA ALA A 673 -3.93 14.99 -7.15
C ALA A 673 -4.05 16.53 -7.29
N PRO A 674 -4.47 17.24 -6.22
CA PRO A 674 -4.49 18.70 -6.21
C PRO A 674 -3.05 19.28 -6.26
N PRO A 675 -2.90 20.57 -6.58
CA PRO A 675 -1.62 21.29 -6.52
C PRO A 675 -0.92 21.22 -5.16
N ASP A 676 0.36 20.83 -5.15
CA ASP A 676 1.19 20.72 -3.95
C ASP A 676 2.58 21.39 -4.11
N TYR A 677 3.48 21.20 -3.13
CA TYR A 677 4.83 21.76 -3.13
C TYR A 677 5.75 21.20 -4.24
N PHE A 678 5.47 19.99 -4.74
CA PHE A 678 6.29 19.28 -5.72
C PHE A 678 5.76 19.47 -7.15
N ASN A 679 4.43 19.63 -7.30
CA ASN A 679 3.80 20.01 -8.55
C ASN A 679 2.71 21.09 -8.32
N PRO A 680 3.01 22.38 -8.60
CA PRO A 680 2.06 23.48 -8.40
C PRO A 680 0.90 23.52 -9.42
N MET A 681 0.93 22.68 -10.47
CA MET A 681 -0.20 22.49 -11.38
C MET A 681 -1.12 21.33 -10.97
N GLY A 682 -0.75 20.60 -9.91
CA GLY A 682 -1.37 19.32 -9.56
C GLY A 682 -1.10 18.24 -10.60
N GLN A 683 -1.66 17.05 -10.40
CA GLN A 683 -1.42 15.89 -11.26
C GLN A 683 -2.72 15.33 -11.83
N ASN A 684 -2.69 14.88 -13.08
CA ASN A 684 -3.72 14.03 -13.68
C ASN A 684 -3.06 12.68 -14.00
N TRP A 685 -3.54 11.60 -13.38
CA TRP A 685 -2.97 10.25 -13.57
C TRP A 685 -3.64 9.49 -14.71
N GLY A 686 -4.71 10.03 -15.31
CA GLY A 686 -5.41 9.45 -16.46
C GLY A 686 -6.23 8.18 -16.17
N PHE A 687 -6.04 7.53 -15.01
CA PHE A 687 -6.82 6.38 -14.54
C PHE A 687 -8.31 6.73 -14.37
N PRO A 688 -9.26 5.78 -14.57
CA PRO A 688 -10.68 6.03 -14.32
C PRO A 688 -11.02 5.98 -12.83
N VAL A 689 -12.03 6.72 -12.41
CA VAL A 689 -12.47 6.74 -10.99
C VAL A 689 -13.42 5.58 -10.72
N TYR A 690 -13.24 4.85 -9.60
CA TYR A 690 -14.17 3.79 -9.20
C TYR A 690 -15.63 4.29 -9.06
N ASP A 691 -16.59 3.41 -9.31
CA ASP A 691 -17.95 3.55 -8.79
C ASP A 691 -18.17 2.58 -7.61
N TRP A 692 -17.87 3.08 -6.40
CA TRP A 692 -18.02 2.34 -5.15
C TRP A 692 -19.46 1.82 -4.92
N VAL A 693 -20.48 2.50 -5.47
CA VAL A 693 -21.88 2.07 -5.36
C VAL A 693 -22.16 0.87 -6.28
N ALA A 694 -21.52 0.80 -7.44
CA ALA A 694 -21.56 -0.39 -8.29
C ALA A 694 -20.81 -1.58 -7.65
N MET A 695 -19.68 -1.35 -7.00
CA MET A 695 -18.90 -2.38 -6.29
C MET A 695 -19.60 -2.91 -5.03
N ALA A 696 -20.23 -2.06 -4.22
CA ALA A 696 -20.91 -2.48 -3.00
C ALA A 696 -22.08 -3.47 -3.27
N ARG A 697 -22.68 -3.44 -4.47
CA ARG A 697 -23.78 -4.33 -4.87
C ARG A 697 -23.38 -5.80 -5.03
N ASP A 698 -22.10 -6.08 -5.29
CA ASP A 698 -21.55 -7.44 -5.29
C ASP A 698 -20.61 -7.69 -4.10
N ASP A 699 -20.72 -6.88 -3.04
CA ASP A 699 -19.90 -6.96 -1.84
C ASP A 699 -18.40 -6.91 -2.22
N PHE A 700 -18.06 -5.91 -3.04
CA PHE A 700 -16.72 -5.59 -3.52
C PHE A 700 -15.98 -6.75 -4.21
N ALA A 701 -16.69 -7.62 -4.94
CA ALA A 701 -16.15 -8.89 -5.45
C ALA A 701 -14.89 -8.73 -6.33
N TRP A 702 -14.78 -7.64 -7.09
CA TRP A 702 -13.57 -7.31 -7.87
C TRP A 702 -12.34 -7.10 -6.98
N TRP A 703 -12.46 -6.24 -5.95
CA TRP A 703 -11.38 -6.00 -4.98
C TRP A 703 -11.03 -7.25 -4.19
N ARG A 704 -12.03 -8.05 -3.82
CA ARG A 704 -11.79 -9.35 -3.16
C ARG A 704 -10.90 -10.24 -4.03
N ARG A 705 -11.23 -10.41 -5.31
CA ARG A 705 -10.40 -11.17 -6.27
C ARG A 705 -8.97 -10.59 -6.38
N ARG A 706 -8.83 -9.27 -6.53
CA ARG A 706 -7.53 -8.57 -6.63
C ARG A 706 -6.64 -8.86 -5.42
N LEU A 707 -7.17 -8.75 -4.20
CA LEU A 707 -6.42 -8.98 -2.96
C LEU A 707 -6.11 -10.47 -2.70
N HIS A 708 -7.04 -11.39 -3.04
CA HIS A 708 -6.78 -12.84 -2.96
C HIS A 708 -5.69 -13.29 -3.94
N HIS A 709 -5.63 -12.68 -5.13
CA HIS A 709 -4.57 -12.97 -6.11
C HIS A 709 -3.21 -12.46 -5.64
N MET A 710 -3.15 -11.23 -5.11
CA MET A 710 -1.92 -10.63 -4.55
C MET A 710 -1.35 -11.46 -3.37
N ALA A 711 -2.22 -12.06 -2.55
CA ALA A 711 -1.85 -12.90 -1.41
C ALA A 711 -1.16 -14.24 -1.80
N GLN A 712 -1.13 -14.62 -3.08
CA GLN A 712 -0.34 -15.76 -3.57
C GLN A 712 1.17 -15.50 -3.50
N TYR A 713 1.57 -14.22 -3.61
CA TYR A 713 2.97 -13.81 -3.79
C TYR A 713 3.51 -12.96 -2.64
N PHE A 714 2.63 -12.25 -1.92
CA PHE A 714 3.04 -11.27 -0.91
C PHE A 714 2.47 -11.56 0.47
N HIS A 715 3.23 -11.19 1.49
CA HIS A 715 2.90 -11.35 2.90
C HIS A 715 2.38 -10.03 3.53
N ALA A 716 2.55 -8.94 2.78
CA ALA A 716 2.20 -7.58 3.11
C ALA A 716 1.94 -6.79 1.82
N TYR A 717 1.25 -5.65 1.91
CA TYR A 717 1.11 -4.71 0.79
C TYR A 717 1.10 -3.26 1.24
N ARG A 718 1.63 -2.35 0.40
CA ARG A 718 1.27 -0.92 0.42
C ARG A 718 -0.01 -0.76 -0.39
N ILE A 719 -1.00 -0.08 0.19
CA ILE A 719 -2.04 0.61 -0.57
C ILE A 719 -1.45 1.95 -0.97
N ASP A 720 -1.24 2.10 -2.27
CA ASP A 720 -0.90 3.36 -2.94
C ASP A 720 -2.05 4.35 -2.75
N HIS A 721 -1.75 5.61 -2.41
CA HIS A 721 -2.72 6.70 -2.19
C HIS A 721 -3.97 6.27 -1.39
N ILE A 722 -3.80 5.83 -0.13
CA ILE A 722 -4.91 5.29 0.69
C ILE A 722 -6.01 6.33 0.97
N LEU A 723 -5.70 7.61 0.77
CA LEU A 723 -6.67 8.70 0.79
C LEU A 723 -7.87 8.41 -0.11
N GLY A 724 -7.69 7.74 -1.26
CA GLY A 724 -8.76 7.40 -2.22
C GLY A 724 -9.96 6.59 -1.70
N PHE A 725 -9.88 6.04 -0.48
CA PHE A 725 -10.99 5.38 0.23
C PHE A 725 -11.79 6.36 1.12
N PHE A 726 -11.16 7.44 1.57
CA PHE A 726 -11.77 8.58 2.27
C PHE A 726 -12.36 9.58 1.26
N HIS A 727 -11.51 10.03 0.34
CA HIS A 727 -11.80 11.00 -0.72
C HIS A 727 -10.80 10.86 -1.86
N ILE A 728 -11.21 11.15 -3.08
CA ILE A 728 -10.33 11.12 -4.25
C ILE A 728 -10.43 12.43 -5.03
N TRP A 729 -9.32 12.88 -5.60
CA TRP A 729 -9.30 14.06 -6.46
C TRP A 729 -9.79 13.66 -7.86
N GLU A 730 -10.91 14.22 -8.26
CA GLU A 730 -11.62 13.93 -9.50
C GLU A 730 -11.46 15.09 -10.49
N LEU A 731 -11.00 14.75 -11.69
CA LEU A 731 -10.78 15.66 -12.81
C LEU A 731 -11.78 15.37 -13.92
N ASP A 732 -12.20 16.42 -14.62
CA ASP A 732 -13.05 16.29 -15.79
C ASP A 732 -12.28 15.62 -16.94
N GLY A 733 -13.01 15.03 -17.90
CA GLY A 733 -12.42 14.33 -19.03
C GLY A 733 -11.54 15.21 -19.92
N ASP A 734 -11.72 16.54 -19.85
CA ASP A 734 -11.03 17.54 -20.65
C ASP A 734 -9.81 18.20 -19.96
N ASN A 735 -9.53 17.81 -18.72
CA ASN A 735 -8.34 18.26 -17.99
C ASN A 735 -7.09 17.48 -18.39
N VAL A 736 -5.95 18.14 -18.27
CA VAL A 736 -4.59 17.61 -18.42
C VAL A 736 -3.76 17.88 -17.17
N THR A 737 -4.04 18.97 -16.44
CA THR A 737 -3.43 19.27 -15.14
C THR A 737 -4.30 18.77 -13.98
N GLY A 738 -3.82 18.90 -12.73
CA GLY A 738 -4.62 18.66 -11.53
C GLY A 738 -5.38 19.89 -11.01
N MET A 739 -5.15 21.08 -11.56
CA MET A 739 -5.57 22.36 -10.97
C MET A 739 -7.09 22.54 -10.82
N LEU A 740 -7.88 21.99 -11.75
CA LEU A 740 -9.33 22.20 -11.84
C LEU A 740 -10.15 20.96 -11.44
N GLY A 741 -9.61 20.14 -10.55
CA GLY A 741 -10.34 19.02 -9.95
C GLY A 741 -11.14 19.42 -8.71
N HIS A 742 -11.74 18.43 -8.06
CA HIS A 742 -12.41 18.55 -6.77
C HIS A 742 -12.34 17.21 -6.01
N PHE A 743 -12.52 17.23 -4.68
CA PHE A 743 -12.61 16.00 -3.90
C PHE A 743 -13.98 15.31 -4.04
N ARG A 744 -13.99 13.99 -4.06
CA ARG A 744 -15.19 13.15 -4.08
C ARG A 744 -15.05 11.95 -3.12
N PRO A 745 -16.04 11.62 -2.27
CA PRO A 745 -17.29 12.36 -2.04
C PRO A 745 -17.04 13.72 -1.37
N ALA A 746 -17.95 14.67 -1.56
CA ALA A 746 -17.91 15.98 -0.92
C ALA A 746 -19.34 16.54 -0.73
N HIS A 747 -19.51 17.42 0.24
CA HIS A 747 -20.68 18.29 0.33
C HIS A 747 -20.46 19.49 -0.59
N THR A 748 -21.23 19.54 -1.69
CA THR A 748 -21.04 20.49 -2.79
C THR A 748 -21.83 21.77 -2.59
N LEU A 749 -21.26 22.89 -3.03
CA LEU A 749 -21.84 24.21 -2.88
C LEU A 749 -23.04 24.40 -3.81
N SER A 750 -23.95 25.29 -3.43
CA SER A 750 -25.05 25.74 -4.28
C SER A 750 -25.05 27.27 -4.45
N PRO A 751 -25.57 27.83 -5.55
CA PRO A 751 -25.73 29.27 -5.73
C PRO A 751 -26.40 29.96 -4.51
N ARG A 752 -27.48 29.35 -4.00
CA ARG A 752 -28.20 29.83 -2.81
C ARG A 752 -27.33 29.89 -1.54
N GLU A 753 -26.34 29.01 -1.40
CA GLU A 753 -25.41 29.03 -0.28
C GLU A 753 -24.42 30.19 -0.41
N LEU A 754 -23.97 30.49 -1.63
CA LEU A 754 -23.17 31.68 -1.91
C LEU A 754 -23.95 32.97 -1.54
N ASP A 755 -25.23 33.07 -1.96
CA ASP A 755 -26.08 34.21 -1.59
C ASP A 755 -26.20 34.38 -0.05
N GLN A 756 -26.30 33.25 0.68
CA GLN A 756 -26.37 33.24 2.14
C GLN A 756 -25.06 33.66 2.82
N LEU A 757 -23.92 33.54 2.13
CA LEU A 757 -22.60 34.03 2.55
C LEU A 757 -22.30 35.45 2.04
N GLY A 758 -23.26 36.12 1.39
CA GLY A 758 -23.08 37.45 0.81
C GLY A 758 -22.31 37.47 -0.51
N ILE A 759 -22.11 36.30 -1.14
CA ILE A 759 -21.47 36.14 -2.45
C ILE A 759 -22.59 36.04 -3.50
N ALA A 760 -22.83 37.11 -4.26
CA ALA A 760 -23.92 37.14 -5.24
C ALA A 760 -23.80 35.99 -6.26
N SER A 761 -24.91 35.28 -6.50
CA SER A 761 -24.93 34.09 -7.36
C SER A 761 -25.80 34.24 -8.64
N SER A 762 -25.97 35.46 -9.14
CA SER A 762 -26.65 35.65 -10.43
C SER A 762 -25.85 35.01 -11.58
N PRO A 763 -26.44 34.78 -12.76
CA PRO A 763 -25.72 34.19 -13.89
C PRO A 763 -24.46 34.96 -14.32
N GLU A 764 -24.44 36.28 -14.13
CA GLU A 764 -23.28 37.12 -14.46
C GLU A 764 -22.20 37.08 -13.37
N ASP A 765 -22.61 37.05 -12.09
CA ASP A 765 -21.69 36.91 -10.95
C ASP A 765 -21.02 35.53 -10.92
N LEU A 766 -21.80 34.47 -11.15
CA LEU A 766 -21.28 33.11 -11.26
C LEU A 766 -20.31 32.97 -12.44
N ALA A 767 -20.55 33.65 -13.56
CA ALA A 767 -19.59 33.69 -14.66
C ALA A 767 -18.27 34.38 -14.26
N ARG A 768 -18.31 35.45 -13.44
CA ARG A 768 -17.09 36.08 -12.88
C ARG A 768 -16.28 35.14 -11.98
N LEU A 769 -16.90 34.14 -11.36
CA LEU A 769 -16.22 33.16 -10.50
C LEU A 769 -15.80 31.86 -11.22
N LEU A 770 -16.47 31.50 -12.31
CA LEU A 770 -16.31 30.20 -13.01
C LEU A 770 -15.60 30.29 -14.36
N ASP A 771 -15.67 31.42 -15.06
CA ASP A 771 -14.99 31.63 -16.33
C ASP A 771 -13.57 32.19 -16.11
N PRO A 772 -12.59 31.87 -16.99
CA PRO A 772 -11.25 32.44 -16.95
C PRO A 772 -11.25 33.98 -16.87
N TYR A 773 -10.62 34.54 -15.83
CA TYR A 773 -10.44 35.98 -15.70
C TYR A 773 -9.14 36.40 -16.40
N ILE A 774 -9.26 37.05 -17.55
CA ILE A 774 -8.14 37.44 -18.41
C ILE A 774 -8.27 38.92 -18.76
N THR A 775 -7.37 39.76 -18.27
CA THR A 775 -7.20 41.17 -18.65
C THR A 775 -5.89 41.35 -19.44
N ASP A 776 -5.56 42.57 -19.84
CA ASP A 776 -4.27 42.86 -20.47
C ASP A 776 -3.09 42.65 -19.52
N GLU A 777 -3.24 43.05 -18.25
CA GLU A 777 -2.21 42.96 -17.21
C GLU A 777 -1.90 41.51 -16.84
N ILE A 778 -2.95 40.70 -16.63
CA ILE A 778 -2.82 39.27 -16.30
C ILE A 778 -2.23 38.49 -17.48
N LEU A 779 -2.52 38.90 -18.72
CA LEU A 779 -1.97 38.28 -19.91
C LEU A 779 -0.48 38.62 -20.13
N ASP A 780 -0.03 39.81 -19.73
CA ASP A 780 1.38 40.19 -19.76
C ASP A 780 2.18 39.43 -18.67
N ASP A 781 1.66 39.40 -17.44
CA ASP A 781 2.23 38.68 -16.28
C ASP A 781 2.38 37.17 -16.54
N VAL A 782 1.32 36.50 -17.01
CA VAL A 782 1.30 35.05 -17.30
C VAL A 782 2.16 34.66 -18.52
N MET A 783 2.65 35.63 -19.29
CA MET A 783 3.55 35.44 -20.43
C MET A 783 4.97 35.98 -20.18
N ASP A 784 5.35 36.20 -18.92
CA ASP A 784 6.65 36.75 -18.48
C ASP A 784 7.03 38.09 -19.17
N GLY A 785 6.04 38.88 -19.61
CA GLY A 785 6.23 40.11 -20.38
C GLY A 785 6.71 39.91 -21.82
N ASP A 786 6.68 38.69 -22.38
CA ASP A 786 7.02 38.45 -23.78
C ASP A 786 5.89 38.97 -24.69
N ALA A 787 6.07 40.19 -25.19
CA ALA A 787 5.15 40.86 -26.11
C ALA A 787 4.85 40.06 -27.40
N ALA A 788 5.72 39.14 -27.83
CA ALA A 788 5.47 38.26 -28.97
C ALA A 788 4.63 37.03 -28.60
N LEU A 789 4.70 36.53 -27.36
CA LEU A 789 3.74 35.56 -26.82
C LEU A 789 2.38 36.21 -26.60
N VAL A 790 2.33 37.40 -25.98
CA VAL A 790 1.09 38.18 -25.75
C VAL A 790 0.38 38.49 -27.07
N ALA A 791 1.11 38.96 -28.09
CA ALA A 791 0.54 39.23 -29.42
C ALA A 791 0.00 37.96 -30.09
N GLU A 792 0.69 36.82 -29.94
CA GLU A 792 0.24 35.55 -30.49
C GLU A 792 -0.98 34.98 -29.76
N ALA A 793 -1.02 35.09 -28.42
CA ALA A 793 -2.17 34.76 -27.58
C ALA A 793 -3.43 35.50 -28.05
N LYS A 794 -3.35 36.83 -28.18
CA LYS A 794 -4.43 37.70 -28.68
C LYS A 794 -4.85 37.36 -30.11
N ALA A 795 -3.89 37.12 -31.01
CA ALA A 795 -4.19 36.88 -32.42
C ALA A 795 -4.84 35.50 -32.68
N LYS A 796 -4.35 34.44 -32.03
CA LYS A 796 -4.70 33.04 -32.36
C LYS A 796 -5.65 32.36 -31.37
N TYR A 797 -5.58 32.66 -30.08
CA TYR A 797 -6.21 31.84 -29.03
C TYR A 797 -7.29 32.56 -28.22
N LEU A 798 -7.32 33.91 -28.24
CA LEU A 798 -8.27 34.73 -27.49
C LEU A 798 -9.27 35.46 -28.39
N ASP A 799 -10.46 35.71 -27.85
CA ASP A 799 -11.47 36.62 -28.38
C ASP A 799 -11.65 37.81 -27.43
N GLY A 800 -11.94 38.99 -27.98
CA GLY A 800 -12.15 40.23 -27.21
C GLY A 800 -11.00 41.25 -27.37
N PRO A 801 -10.82 42.16 -26.40
CA PRO A 801 -11.50 42.19 -25.11
C PRO A 801 -12.97 42.60 -25.25
N ASP A 802 -13.81 42.17 -24.30
CA ASP A 802 -15.22 42.55 -24.21
C ASP A 802 -15.35 44.08 -23.94
N PRO A 803 -16.08 44.87 -24.76
CA PRO A 803 -16.10 46.33 -24.64
C PRO A 803 -16.74 46.91 -23.36
N LYS A 804 -17.35 46.09 -22.49
CA LYS A 804 -17.93 46.53 -21.21
C LYS A 804 -17.07 46.17 -20.01
N THR A 805 -16.41 45.01 -20.07
CA THR A 805 -15.70 44.41 -18.94
C THR A 805 -14.20 44.30 -19.17
N HIS A 806 -13.70 44.71 -20.35
CA HIS A 806 -12.29 44.70 -20.76
C HIS A 806 -11.59 43.33 -20.68
N ARG A 807 -12.35 42.25 -20.53
CA ARG A 807 -11.84 40.88 -20.43
C ARG A 807 -11.75 40.17 -21.76
N TYR A 808 -10.69 39.40 -21.95
CA TYR A 808 -10.58 38.40 -23.01
C TYR A 808 -11.32 37.11 -22.65
N ARG A 809 -11.60 36.27 -23.64
CA ARG A 809 -12.05 34.88 -23.48
C ARG A 809 -11.19 33.96 -24.32
N LEU A 810 -10.95 32.74 -23.86
CA LEU A 810 -10.38 31.69 -24.71
C LEU A 810 -11.38 31.34 -25.83
N ARG A 811 -10.88 31.21 -27.06
CA ARG A 811 -11.66 30.77 -28.22
C ARG A 811 -12.30 29.41 -27.95
N PRO A 812 -13.49 29.10 -28.51
CA PRO A 812 -14.14 27.81 -28.32
C PRO A 812 -13.27 26.59 -28.66
N ASN A 813 -12.39 26.71 -29.66
CA ASN A 813 -11.47 25.66 -30.07
C ASN A 813 -10.28 25.47 -29.10
N PHE A 814 -10.13 26.32 -28.07
CA PHE A 814 -9.05 26.31 -27.07
C PHE A 814 -9.58 26.50 -25.64
N SER A 815 -10.86 26.22 -25.38
CA SER A 815 -11.49 26.40 -24.05
C SER A 815 -11.29 25.24 -23.07
N SER A 816 -10.53 24.20 -23.47
CA SER A 816 -10.18 23.03 -22.65
C SER A 816 -8.66 22.87 -22.58
N GLU A 817 -8.15 22.29 -21.49
CA GLU A 817 -6.70 22.05 -21.34
C GLU A 817 -6.17 21.13 -22.45
N LYS A 818 -6.90 20.06 -22.79
CA LYS A 818 -6.56 19.18 -23.92
C LYS A 818 -6.37 19.93 -25.23
N ALA A 819 -7.27 20.86 -25.55
CA ALA A 819 -7.17 21.65 -26.78
C ALA A 819 -6.04 22.69 -26.74
N ILE A 820 -5.67 23.18 -25.54
CA ILE A 820 -4.50 24.04 -25.37
C ILE A 820 -3.20 23.24 -25.59
N CYS A 821 -3.14 21.98 -25.16
CA CYS A 821 -1.96 21.14 -25.36
C CYS A 821 -1.63 20.85 -26.84
N THR A 822 -2.58 20.97 -27.78
CA THR A 822 -2.29 20.79 -29.21
C THR A 822 -1.41 21.92 -29.79
N VAL A 823 -1.12 22.98 -29.02
CA VAL A 823 -0.14 24.04 -29.37
C VAL A 823 1.28 23.48 -29.52
N THR A 824 1.56 22.31 -28.94
CA THR A 824 2.84 21.60 -29.04
C THR A 824 2.84 20.41 -30.02
N ASP A 825 1.74 20.15 -30.74
CA ASP A 825 1.66 19.03 -31.70
C ASP A 825 2.60 19.25 -32.89
N GLY A 826 3.25 18.17 -33.35
CA GLY A 826 4.12 18.19 -34.53
C GLY A 826 5.49 18.83 -34.32
N LEU A 827 5.91 19.13 -33.08
CA LEU A 827 7.24 19.65 -32.75
C LEU A 827 8.37 18.60 -32.77
N GLU A 828 8.11 17.40 -33.28
CA GLU A 828 9.08 16.30 -33.34
C GLU A 828 10.25 16.66 -34.29
N GLY A 829 11.46 16.78 -33.72
CA GLY A 829 12.65 17.23 -34.45
C GLY A 829 12.74 18.74 -34.66
N ALA A 830 11.85 19.55 -34.06
CA ALA A 830 11.94 21.01 -34.12
C ALA A 830 13.17 21.56 -33.35
N PRO A 831 13.67 22.76 -33.71
CA PRO A 831 14.75 23.40 -32.96
C PRO A 831 14.35 23.69 -31.50
N PRO A 832 15.21 23.44 -30.49
CA PRO A 832 14.85 23.58 -29.08
C PRO A 832 14.19 24.92 -28.73
N ALA A 833 14.75 26.05 -29.19
CA ALA A 833 14.17 27.39 -28.91
C ALA A 833 12.75 27.60 -29.47
N LEU A 834 12.30 26.82 -30.47
CA LEU A 834 10.90 26.82 -30.91
C LEU A 834 10.04 25.96 -29.99
N VAL A 835 10.55 24.81 -29.53
CA VAL A 835 9.89 23.95 -28.55
C VAL A 835 9.69 24.71 -27.23
N ASP A 836 10.75 25.32 -26.70
CA ASP A 836 10.74 26.13 -25.48
C ASP A 836 9.67 27.24 -25.56
N ARG A 837 9.61 27.96 -26.69
CA ARG A 837 8.62 29.03 -26.93
C ARG A 837 7.19 28.51 -27.00
N GLN A 838 6.96 27.39 -27.69
CA GLN A 838 5.61 26.79 -27.78
C GLN A 838 5.15 26.18 -26.46
N MET A 839 6.08 25.63 -25.67
CA MET A 839 5.81 25.16 -24.31
C MET A 839 5.49 26.32 -23.36
N ALA A 840 6.22 27.44 -23.44
CA ALA A 840 5.90 28.66 -22.69
C ALA A 840 4.49 29.19 -23.05
N LEU A 841 4.16 29.27 -24.35
CA LEU A 841 2.84 29.68 -24.82
C LEU A 841 1.72 28.74 -24.33
N MET A 842 1.93 27.42 -24.41
CA MET A 842 0.99 26.42 -23.90
C MET A 842 0.79 26.56 -22.39
N ASN A 843 1.88 26.69 -21.62
CA ASN A 843 1.83 26.84 -20.17
C ASN A 843 1.12 28.15 -19.75
N GLY A 844 1.37 29.25 -20.45
CA GLY A 844 0.64 30.51 -20.24
C GLY A 844 -0.85 30.37 -20.52
N LEU A 845 -1.22 29.76 -21.66
CA LEU A 845 -2.64 29.50 -22.00
C LEU A 845 -3.32 28.57 -20.97
N LEU A 846 -2.63 27.57 -20.44
CA LEU A 846 -3.12 26.72 -19.34
C LEU A 846 -3.34 27.52 -18.05
N GLN A 847 -2.38 28.35 -17.64
CA GLN A 847 -2.53 29.22 -16.46
C GLN A 847 -3.72 30.18 -16.61
N LEU A 848 -3.90 30.80 -17.78
CA LEU A 848 -5.08 31.63 -18.08
C LEU A 848 -6.37 30.82 -17.97
N ARG A 849 -6.43 29.62 -18.56
CA ARG A 849 -7.59 28.70 -18.44
C ARG A 849 -7.90 28.33 -16.99
N GLN A 850 -6.90 28.31 -16.12
CA GLN A 850 -7.00 27.94 -14.71
C GLN A 850 -7.28 29.12 -13.77
N ASN A 851 -7.32 30.36 -14.28
CA ASN A 851 -7.54 31.57 -13.49
C ASN A 851 -9.03 31.79 -13.17
N VAL A 852 -9.58 30.86 -12.41
CA VAL A 852 -10.97 30.82 -11.92
C VAL A 852 -10.99 30.78 -10.39
N VAL A 853 -12.14 31.02 -9.77
CA VAL A 853 -12.29 31.02 -8.30
C VAL A 853 -13.05 29.77 -7.83
N LEU A 854 -14.07 29.36 -8.59
CA LEU A 854 -14.86 28.16 -8.37
C LEU A 854 -14.71 27.18 -9.55
N VAL A 855 -15.08 25.92 -9.32
CA VAL A 855 -15.09 24.81 -10.28
C VAL A 855 -16.48 24.15 -10.24
N ARG A 856 -16.97 23.59 -11.35
CA ARG A 856 -18.25 22.84 -11.41
C ARG A 856 -18.04 21.36 -11.07
N ASP A 857 -18.98 20.75 -10.34
CA ASP A 857 -19.05 19.29 -10.15
C ASP A 857 -19.12 18.57 -11.52
N THR A 858 -18.49 17.39 -11.63
CA THR A 858 -18.43 16.61 -12.89
C THR A 858 -19.76 15.97 -13.27
N ARG A 859 -20.57 15.56 -12.28
CA ARG A 859 -21.90 14.95 -12.47
C ARG A 859 -23.03 15.98 -12.45
N HIS A 860 -22.93 16.98 -11.58
CA HIS A 860 -23.98 17.93 -11.24
C HIS A 860 -23.56 19.36 -11.58
N ARG A 861 -23.61 19.74 -12.87
CA ARG A 861 -23.05 21.01 -13.38
C ARG A 861 -23.65 22.29 -12.75
N GLU A 862 -24.75 22.18 -12.01
CA GLU A 862 -25.37 23.21 -11.17
C GLU A 862 -24.71 23.38 -9.78
N ARG A 863 -23.83 22.46 -9.39
CA ARG A 863 -23.08 22.41 -8.13
C ARG A 863 -21.63 22.84 -8.31
N LEU A 864 -21.08 23.43 -7.25
CA LEU A 864 -19.82 24.16 -7.30
C LEU A 864 -18.87 23.70 -6.18
N HIS A 865 -17.57 23.92 -6.40
CA HIS A 865 -16.47 23.66 -5.45
C HIS A 865 -15.49 24.85 -5.47
N PRO A 866 -14.79 25.18 -4.37
CA PRO A 866 -13.69 26.12 -4.40
C PRO A 866 -12.47 25.56 -5.17
N ARG A 867 -11.74 26.41 -5.92
CA ARG A 867 -10.44 26.05 -6.49
C ARG A 867 -9.42 25.85 -5.36
N PHE A 868 -8.65 24.75 -5.39
CA PHE A 868 -7.79 24.29 -4.28
C PHE A 868 -6.76 25.30 -3.78
N GLN A 869 -6.27 26.19 -4.65
CA GLN A 869 -5.36 27.27 -4.27
C GLN A 869 -5.96 28.64 -4.63
N LEU A 870 -7.24 28.91 -4.31
CA LEU A 870 -7.93 30.14 -4.76
C LEU A 870 -7.14 31.43 -4.43
N ARG A 871 -6.45 31.47 -3.28
CA ARG A 871 -5.66 32.63 -2.84
C ARG A 871 -4.45 32.94 -3.74
N HIS A 872 -4.03 31.99 -4.58
CA HIS A 872 -2.95 32.15 -5.56
C HIS A 872 -3.48 32.48 -6.98
N SER A 873 -4.76 32.81 -7.15
CA SER A 873 -5.30 33.26 -8.44
C SER A 873 -5.43 34.79 -8.48
N SER A 874 -4.99 35.42 -9.56
CA SER A 874 -5.27 36.85 -9.80
C SER A 874 -6.79 37.08 -9.97
N SER A 875 -7.52 36.08 -10.47
CA SER A 875 -8.99 36.06 -10.48
C SER A 875 -9.63 36.25 -9.10
N PHE A 876 -9.00 35.80 -8.01
CA PHE A 876 -9.44 36.06 -6.63
C PHE A 876 -8.93 37.40 -6.08
N ALA A 877 -7.70 37.80 -6.42
CA ALA A 877 -7.14 39.09 -6.01
C ALA A 877 -8.02 40.27 -6.51
N GLU A 878 -8.60 40.11 -7.69
CA GLU A 878 -9.49 41.06 -8.38
C GLU A 878 -10.98 40.96 -7.92
N LEU A 879 -11.22 40.57 -6.66
CA LEU A 879 -12.55 40.54 -6.03
C LEU A 879 -12.62 41.53 -4.86
N GLU A 880 -13.82 42.01 -4.53
CA GLU A 880 -14.00 42.91 -3.39
C GLU A 880 -13.67 42.24 -2.05
N ALA A 881 -13.06 42.98 -1.13
CA ALA A 881 -12.62 42.48 0.18
C ALA A 881 -13.71 41.81 1.08
N PRO A 882 -15.02 42.10 0.97
CA PRO A 882 -16.07 41.30 1.61
C PRO A 882 -16.18 39.90 1.00
N VAL A 883 -16.23 39.82 -0.34
CA VAL A 883 -16.34 38.58 -1.10
C VAL A 883 -15.08 37.71 -0.93
N GLN A 884 -13.90 38.32 -0.91
CA GLN A 884 -12.63 37.63 -0.64
C GLN A 884 -12.63 36.93 0.73
N ARG A 885 -13.11 37.60 1.79
CA ARG A 885 -13.18 37.02 3.13
C ARG A 885 -14.19 35.87 3.20
N ALA A 886 -15.39 36.06 2.67
CA ALA A 886 -16.41 35.01 2.61
C ALA A 886 -15.92 33.76 1.85
N LEU A 887 -15.21 33.94 0.73
CA LEU A 887 -14.60 32.84 -0.02
C LEU A 887 -13.45 32.15 0.72
N VAL A 888 -12.64 32.88 1.50
CA VAL A 888 -11.57 32.32 2.33
C VAL A 888 -12.13 31.50 3.48
N GLU A 889 -13.10 32.04 4.23
CA GLU A 889 -13.77 31.33 5.31
C GLU A 889 -14.47 30.06 4.79
N LEU A 890 -15.16 30.16 3.65
CA LEU A 890 -15.79 29.03 2.97
C LEU A 890 -14.78 27.97 2.49
N HIS A 891 -13.63 28.38 1.96
CA HIS A 891 -12.58 27.47 1.49
C HIS A 891 -11.93 26.70 2.65
N ASP A 892 -11.63 27.38 3.75
CA ASP A 892 -10.97 26.78 4.89
C ASP A 892 -11.92 25.82 5.65
N ASP A 893 -13.21 26.16 5.76
CA ASP A 893 -14.25 25.19 6.14
C ASP A 893 -14.30 24.00 5.18
N TYR A 894 -14.46 24.27 3.88
CA TYR A 894 -14.66 23.26 2.84
C TYR A 894 -13.55 22.20 2.81
N PHE A 895 -12.27 22.60 2.90
CA PHE A 895 -11.16 21.65 2.80
C PHE A 895 -10.75 21.00 4.14
N HIS A 896 -10.91 21.68 5.28
CA HIS A 896 -10.37 21.19 6.56
C HIS A 896 -11.41 20.64 7.54
N ASN A 897 -12.69 21.03 7.43
CA ASN A 897 -13.72 20.72 8.42
C ASN A 897 -14.95 20.04 7.82
N ARG A 898 -15.52 20.61 6.76
CA ARG A 898 -16.84 20.30 6.20
C ARG A 898 -17.09 18.82 5.89
N HIS A 899 -16.07 18.08 5.44
CA HIS A 899 -16.23 16.70 4.96
C HIS A 899 -15.70 15.62 5.90
N LEU A 900 -15.18 15.96 7.09
CA LEU A 900 -14.49 14.99 7.96
C LEU A 900 -15.34 13.76 8.31
N ASP A 901 -16.62 13.95 8.64
CA ASP A 901 -17.56 12.84 8.93
C ASP A 901 -17.87 12.01 7.67
N LEU A 902 -18.07 12.67 6.53
CA LEU A 902 -18.36 12.04 5.23
C LEU A 902 -17.19 11.16 4.74
N TRP A 903 -15.96 11.66 4.89
CA TRP A 903 -14.72 10.95 4.55
C TRP A 903 -14.43 9.82 5.54
N THR A 904 -14.71 10.03 6.83
CA THR A 904 -14.66 8.98 7.85
C THR A 904 -15.63 7.84 7.50
N GLN A 905 -16.87 8.15 7.15
CA GLN A 905 -17.88 7.16 6.76
C GLN A 905 -17.48 6.43 5.47
N SER A 906 -16.99 7.12 4.44
CA SER A 906 -16.53 6.51 3.18
C SER A 906 -15.44 5.45 3.42
N ALA A 907 -14.46 5.76 4.26
CA ALA A 907 -13.39 4.85 4.62
C ALA A 907 -13.88 3.68 5.51
N GLN A 908 -14.82 3.93 6.43
CA GLN A 908 -15.43 2.90 7.28
C GLN A 908 -16.38 1.95 6.52
N GLU A 909 -17.04 2.40 5.46
CA GLU A 909 -17.86 1.54 4.60
C GLU A 909 -16.99 0.65 3.68
N THR A 910 -15.81 1.11 3.26
CA THR A 910 -14.95 0.41 2.29
C THR A 910 -13.81 -0.40 2.92
N LEU A 911 -12.90 0.25 3.68
CA LEU A 911 -11.66 -0.38 4.16
C LEU A 911 -11.88 -1.66 4.98
N PRO A 912 -12.84 -1.78 5.92
CA PRO A 912 -13.00 -2.99 6.73
C PRO A 912 -13.29 -4.25 5.91
N HIS A 913 -14.00 -4.13 4.78
CA HIS A 913 -14.24 -5.26 3.87
C HIS A 913 -12.94 -5.72 3.19
N LEU A 914 -12.09 -4.77 2.80
CA LEU A 914 -10.80 -5.02 2.15
C LEU A 914 -9.76 -5.64 3.10
N LEU A 915 -9.69 -5.16 4.34
CA LEU A 915 -8.81 -5.69 5.39
C LEU A 915 -9.16 -7.11 5.86
N GLN A 916 -10.33 -7.63 5.44
CA GLN A 916 -10.80 -8.99 5.67
C GLN A 916 -10.60 -9.91 4.43
N CYS A 917 -10.03 -9.40 3.33
CA CYS A 917 -9.82 -10.18 2.11
C CYS A 917 -8.59 -11.10 2.16
N SER A 918 -7.62 -10.83 3.03
CA SER A 918 -6.44 -11.68 3.22
C SER A 918 -5.74 -11.36 4.55
N ASP A 919 -4.93 -12.31 5.02
CA ASP A 919 -4.12 -12.18 6.24
C ASP A 919 -2.88 -11.28 6.03
N MET A 920 -2.67 -10.70 4.85
CA MET A 920 -1.52 -9.84 4.57
C MET A 920 -1.45 -8.63 5.51
N LEU A 921 -0.23 -8.21 5.87
CA LEU A 921 -0.01 -6.98 6.66
C LEU A 921 -0.19 -5.73 5.80
N VAL A 922 -1.03 -4.79 6.25
CA VAL A 922 -1.47 -3.66 5.43
C VAL A 922 -0.76 -2.37 5.83
N PHE A 923 -0.12 -1.75 4.84
CA PHE A 923 0.45 -0.42 4.93
C PHE A 923 -0.39 0.53 4.08
N GLY A 924 -0.73 1.70 4.60
CA GLY A 924 -1.31 2.79 3.81
C GLY A 924 -0.23 3.83 3.54
N GLU A 925 -0.17 4.33 2.32
CA GLU A 925 0.53 5.58 2.05
C GLU A 925 -0.45 6.74 2.13
N ASP A 926 -0.21 7.57 3.14
CA ASP A 926 -0.98 8.75 3.56
C ASP A 926 -0.09 10.01 3.46
N LEU A 927 0.37 10.34 2.24
CA LEU A 927 1.09 11.58 1.91
C LEU A 927 0.22 12.57 1.13
N GLY A 928 0.71 13.80 0.95
CA GLY A 928 -0.01 14.87 0.26
C GLY A 928 -1.01 15.60 1.16
N PHE A 929 -2.21 15.88 0.66
CA PHE A 929 -3.28 16.50 1.44
C PHE A 929 -3.99 15.47 2.33
N VAL A 930 -3.66 15.46 3.62
CA VAL A 930 -4.15 14.45 4.60
C VAL A 930 -5.09 15.11 5.62
N PRO A 931 -6.42 14.88 5.54
CA PRO A 931 -7.36 15.36 6.54
C PRO A 931 -7.16 14.74 7.93
N THR A 932 -7.58 15.46 8.97
CA THR A 932 -7.42 15.08 10.38
C THR A 932 -8.09 13.74 10.75
N CYS A 933 -9.09 13.31 9.99
CA CYS A 933 -9.79 12.04 10.19
C CYS A 933 -9.02 10.79 9.71
N VAL A 934 -8.02 10.94 8.83
CA VAL A 934 -7.33 9.81 8.19
C VAL A 934 -6.52 8.99 9.20
N THR A 935 -5.64 9.64 9.96
CA THR A 935 -4.77 8.97 10.95
C THR A 935 -5.55 8.22 12.04
N PRO A 936 -6.61 8.78 12.66
CA PRO A 936 -7.48 8.04 13.58
C PRO A 936 -8.11 6.78 12.97
N VAL A 937 -8.67 6.86 11.76
CA VAL A 937 -9.31 5.72 11.10
C VAL A 937 -8.29 4.64 10.76
N MET A 938 -7.19 4.98 10.09
CA MET A 938 -6.10 4.03 9.77
C MET A 938 -5.58 3.33 11.03
N ARG A 939 -5.34 4.09 12.10
CA ARG A 939 -4.91 3.55 13.39
C ARG A 939 -5.95 2.61 13.99
N SER A 940 -7.24 2.95 13.96
CA SER A 940 -8.30 2.09 14.51
C SER A 940 -8.39 0.72 13.82
N LEU A 941 -8.10 0.70 12.51
CA LEU A 941 -8.17 -0.47 11.64
C LEU A 941 -6.88 -1.33 11.61
N GLY A 942 -5.80 -0.86 12.25
CA GLY A 942 -4.50 -1.55 12.29
C GLY A 942 -3.64 -1.33 11.04
N ILE A 943 -3.93 -0.30 10.24
CA ILE A 943 -3.16 0.05 9.04
C ILE A 943 -1.92 0.85 9.44
N ILE A 944 -0.76 0.47 8.90
CA ILE A 944 0.52 1.14 9.17
C ILE A 944 0.71 2.30 8.18
N GLY A 945 0.76 3.56 8.66
CA GLY A 945 0.97 4.75 7.82
C GLY A 945 2.42 4.96 7.36
N LEU A 946 2.65 5.85 6.40
CA LEU A 946 3.98 6.19 5.87
C LEU A 946 4.44 7.57 6.37
N ARG A 947 5.66 7.66 6.92
CA ARG A 947 6.24 8.92 7.42
C ARG A 947 7.58 9.18 6.75
N ILE A 948 7.54 9.91 5.64
CA ILE A 948 8.74 10.46 4.98
C ILE A 948 9.18 11.69 5.79
N GLN A 949 10.39 11.69 6.34
CA GLN A 949 10.79 12.73 7.31
C GLN A 949 10.63 14.16 6.77
N ARG A 950 10.86 14.36 5.47
CA ARG A 950 10.79 15.64 4.75
C ARG A 950 9.36 16.06 4.34
N MET A 951 8.35 15.27 4.70
CA MET A 951 6.91 15.49 4.47
C MET A 951 6.15 15.27 5.80
N PRO A 952 6.33 16.13 6.82
CA PRO A 952 5.66 15.99 8.11
C PRO A 952 4.14 16.12 7.98
N PRO A 953 3.32 15.16 8.48
CA PRO A 953 1.87 15.28 8.44
C PRO A 953 1.39 16.33 9.48
N PRO A 954 0.55 17.32 9.10
CA PRO A 954 0.09 18.39 10.01
C PRO A 954 -0.69 17.91 11.25
N VAL A 955 -1.16 16.66 11.24
CA VAL A 955 -1.90 16.05 12.36
C VAL A 955 -0.96 15.56 13.49
N GLU A 956 0.32 15.34 13.19
CA GLU A 956 1.30 14.76 14.14
C GLU A 956 2.46 15.71 14.47
N GLN A 957 2.62 16.80 13.72
CA GLN A 957 3.67 17.81 13.87
C GLN A 957 3.05 19.22 13.81
N PRO A 958 3.65 20.25 14.46
CA PRO A 958 3.15 21.63 14.36
C PRO A 958 3.05 22.13 12.92
N GLU A 959 2.08 23.00 12.65
CA GLU A 959 1.95 23.66 11.34
C GLU A 959 3.23 24.42 10.97
N GLY A 960 3.59 24.41 9.68
CA GLY A 960 4.84 24.99 9.18
C GLY A 960 6.13 24.19 9.47
N THR A 961 6.05 23.05 10.15
CA THR A 961 7.21 22.16 10.37
C THR A 961 7.81 21.71 9.03
N GLN A 962 9.13 21.86 8.84
CA GLN A 962 9.81 21.44 7.61
C GLN A 962 10.36 20.00 7.66
N PHE A 963 10.61 19.46 8.86
CA PHE A 963 11.18 18.13 9.07
C PHE A 963 10.52 17.44 10.27
N SER A 964 10.14 16.18 10.11
CA SER A 964 9.46 15.41 11.15
C SER A 964 10.38 15.09 12.32
N ASP A 965 9.95 15.46 13.53
CA ASP A 965 10.54 14.95 14.77
C ASP A 965 10.27 13.44 14.87
N LEU A 966 11.28 12.65 14.49
CA LEU A 966 11.22 11.19 14.45
C LEU A 966 10.89 10.57 15.81
N SER A 967 11.11 11.28 16.93
CA SER A 967 10.77 10.77 18.27
C SER A 967 9.26 10.76 18.55
N ARG A 968 8.48 11.52 17.77
CA ARG A 968 7.01 11.63 17.91
C ARG A 968 6.23 10.67 17.01
N HIS A 969 6.88 10.00 16.07
CA HIS A 969 6.20 9.12 15.12
C HIS A 969 5.39 8.04 15.87
N PRO A 970 4.14 7.77 15.47
CA PRO A 970 3.33 6.73 16.09
C PRO A 970 3.95 5.35 15.88
N TYR A 971 3.66 4.39 16.77
CA TYR A 971 4.20 3.04 16.60
C TYR A 971 3.76 2.39 15.28
N LEU A 972 2.49 2.53 14.89
CA LEU A 972 1.93 2.01 13.64
C LEU A 972 2.26 2.92 12.43
N SER A 973 3.55 3.19 12.22
CA SER A 973 4.06 3.81 11.00
C SER A 973 5.32 3.16 10.45
N VAL A 974 5.66 3.49 9.20
CA VAL A 974 6.98 3.32 8.58
C VAL A 974 7.71 4.66 8.61
N ALA A 975 8.93 4.69 9.16
CA ALA A 975 9.81 5.85 8.97
C ALA A 975 10.76 5.64 7.77
N SER A 976 10.99 6.70 7.00
CA SER A 976 12.03 6.73 5.95
C SER A 976 12.49 8.16 5.64
N PRO A 977 13.76 8.38 5.23
CA PRO A 977 14.16 9.66 4.67
C PRO A 977 13.60 9.87 3.26
N SER A 978 13.35 8.80 2.48
CA SER A 978 12.93 8.87 1.08
C SER A 978 11.96 7.74 0.65
N CYS A 979 11.40 7.88 -0.55
CA CYS A 979 10.67 6.84 -1.28
C CYS A 979 10.88 7.06 -2.79
N HIS A 980 10.33 6.21 -3.64
CA HIS A 980 10.60 6.24 -5.09
C HIS A 980 10.16 7.54 -5.80
N ASP A 981 9.21 8.29 -5.22
CA ASP A 981 8.67 9.54 -5.76
C ASP A 981 9.32 10.82 -5.19
N VAL A 982 10.33 10.69 -4.32
CA VAL A 982 11.09 11.85 -3.80
C VAL A 982 12.58 11.65 -4.02
N ALA A 983 13.32 12.76 -4.18
CA ALA A 983 14.78 12.73 -4.30
C ALA A 983 15.42 11.86 -3.19
N PRO A 984 16.29 10.88 -3.54
CA PRO A 984 17.05 10.08 -2.58
C PRO A 984 17.88 10.93 -1.62
N LEU A 985 18.34 10.33 -0.52
CA LEU A 985 19.03 11.05 0.57
C LEU A 985 20.18 11.93 0.07
N ARG A 986 21.08 11.38 -0.75
CA ARG A 986 22.26 12.11 -1.28
C ARG A 986 21.85 13.28 -2.17
N LEU A 987 20.96 13.04 -3.14
CA LEU A 987 20.50 14.07 -4.06
C LEU A 987 19.83 15.23 -3.33
N TRP A 988 18.99 14.91 -2.35
CA TRP A 988 18.33 15.95 -1.56
C TRP A 988 19.32 16.75 -0.71
N TRP A 989 20.25 16.08 -0.03
CA TRP A 989 21.29 16.72 0.79
C TRP A 989 22.15 17.68 -0.04
N GLU A 990 22.51 17.27 -1.26
CA GLU A 990 23.33 18.04 -2.21
C GLU A 990 22.54 19.11 -3.01
N SER A 991 21.20 19.15 -2.88
CA SER A 991 20.34 20.06 -3.68
C SER A 991 20.15 21.48 -3.12
N ASP A 992 20.16 21.65 -1.79
CA ASP A 992 19.99 22.95 -1.12
C ASP A 992 20.84 23.00 0.16
N PRO A 993 22.07 23.55 0.11
CA PRO A 993 22.94 23.68 1.27
C PRO A 993 22.32 24.44 2.44
N ARG A 994 21.39 25.38 2.21
CA ARG A 994 20.73 26.13 3.29
C ARG A 994 19.69 25.27 4.02
N ARG A 995 18.95 24.43 3.29
CA ARG A 995 18.01 23.46 3.87
C ARG A 995 18.73 22.30 4.54
N THR A 996 19.85 21.85 3.98
CA THR A 996 20.73 20.83 4.57
C THR A 996 21.39 21.34 5.87
N ALA A 997 21.91 22.57 5.91
CA ALA A 997 22.45 23.17 7.12
C ALA A 997 21.43 23.26 8.26
N ARG A 998 20.20 23.72 7.98
CA ARG A 998 19.09 23.71 8.96
C ARG A 998 18.80 22.29 9.46
N PHE A 999 18.65 21.33 8.55
CA PHE A 999 18.37 19.94 8.92
C PHE A 999 19.47 19.35 9.81
N ALA A 1000 20.74 19.55 9.48
CA ALA A 1000 21.87 19.07 10.25
C ALA A 1000 21.85 19.65 11.68
N PHE A 1001 21.62 20.96 11.83
CA PHE A 1001 21.56 21.63 13.12
C PHE A 1001 20.31 21.27 13.95
N GLU A 1002 19.13 21.23 13.32
CA GLU A 1002 17.84 20.99 13.96
C GLU A 1002 17.64 19.51 14.32
N MET A 1003 18.02 18.59 13.42
CA MET A 1003 17.66 17.17 13.48
C MET A 1003 18.83 16.27 13.88
N LEU A 1004 20.08 16.61 13.49
CA LEU A 1004 21.28 15.80 13.79
C LEU A 1004 22.19 16.42 14.87
N ARG A 1005 21.98 17.69 15.22
CA ARG A 1005 22.86 18.51 16.10
C ARG A 1005 24.28 18.74 15.57
N VAL A 1006 24.46 18.66 14.26
CA VAL A 1006 25.70 19.01 13.55
C VAL A 1006 25.61 20.47 13.09
N PRO A 1007 26.48 21.39 13.56
CA PRO A 1007 26.41 22.80 13.18
C PRO A 1007 26.91 23.06 11.74
N ASP A 1008 28.03 22.43 11.37
CA ASP A 1008 28.74 22.63 10.11
C ASP A 1008 28.80 21.31 9.32
N PRO A 1009 27.73 20.92 8.60
CA PRO A 1009 27.71 19.70 7.80
C PRO A 1009 28.56 19.81 6.53
N SER A 1010 29.02 18.67 6.03
CA SER A 1010 29.57 18.55 4.67
C SER A 1010 28.51 18.88 3.62
N GLU A 1011 28.87 19.66 2.58
CA GLU A 1011 28.01 19.92 1.42
C GLU A 1011 27.64 18.65 0.66
N LYS A 1012 28.56 17.68 0.60
CA LYS A 1012 28.30 16.34 0.05
C LYS A 1012 27.74 15.40 1.10
N CYS A 1013 26.88 14.47 0.67
CA CYS A 1013 26.37 13.43 1.53
C CYS A 1013 27.39 12.28 1.63
N THR A 1014 28.34 12.42 2.56
CA THR A 1014 29.33 11.37 2.90
C THR A 1014 28.69 10.19 3.63
N ALA A 1015 29.39 9.06 3.68
CA ALA A 1015 28.97 7.90 4.47
C ALA A 1015 28.70 8.20 5.95
N GLU A 1016 29.43 9.15 6.56
CA GLU A 1016 29.18 9.63 7.92
C GLU A 1016 27.82 10.36 8.04
N MET A 1017 27.55 11.33 7.16
CA MET A 1017 26.30 12.10 7.18
C MET A 1017 25.10 11.19 6.88
N ALA A 1018 25.23 10.26 5.93
CA ALA A 1018 24.22 9.24 5.67
C ALA A 1018 24.02 8.33 6.90
N GLY A 1019 25.11 7.92 7.57
CA GLY A 1019 25.10 7.13 8.79
C GLY A 1019 24.31 7.80 9.93
N LEU A 1020 24.53 9.08 10.17
CA LEU A 1020 23.80 9.87 11.17
C LEU A 1020 22.28 9.91 10.86
N VAL A 1021 21.90 10.20 9.61
CA VAL A 1021 20.50 10.23 9.18
C VAL A 1021 19.83 8.87 9.34
N LEU A 1022 20.48 7.80 8.89
CA LEU A 1022 19.89 6.45 8.95
C LEU A 1022 19.85 5.90 10.38
N GLN A 1023 20.83 6.19 11.23
CA GLN A 1023 20.77 5.82 12.64
C GLN A 1023 19.62 6.54 13.36
N HIS A 1024 19.34 7.80 13.03
CA HIS A 1024 18.15 8.51 13.52
C HIS A 1024 16.84 7.83 13.07
N HIS A 1025 16.75 7.39 11.81
CA HIS A 1025 15.60 6.63 11.30
C HIS A 1025 15.47 5.24 11.94
N PHE A 1026 16.57 4.57 12.30
CA PHE A 1026 16.51 3.32 13.05
C PHE A 1026 16.13 3.55 14.52
N ASN A 1027 16.55 4.64 15.16
CA ASN A 1027 16.24 4.90 16.57
C ASN A 1027 14.75 5.27 16.84
N CYS A 1028 13.98 5.66 15.81
CA CYS A 1028 12.60 6.13 15.97
C CYS A 1028 11.60 5.08 16.55
N PRO A 1029 10.41 5.48 17.02
CA PRO A 1029 9.39 4.56 17.56
C PRO A 1029 8.73 3.63 16.54
N SER A 1030 8.67 4.03 15.27
CA SER A 1030 7.96 3.33 14.17
C SER A 1030 8.25 1.81 14.13
N VAL A 1031 7.21 0.99 13.93
CA VAL A 1031 7.33 -0.48 13.85
C VAL A 1031 8.34 -0.92 12.78
N PHE A 1032 8.36 -0.24 11.64
CA PHE A 1032 9.34 -0.47 10.57
C PHE A 1032 10.10 0.82 10.23
N THR A 1033 11.37 0.65 9.87
CA THR A 1033 12.14 1.62 9.09
C THR A 1033 12.40 0.99 7.73
N VAL A 1034 11.82 1.51 6.65
CA VAL A 1034 11.96 0.95 5.30
C VAL A 1034 12.65 1.97 4.42
N LEU A 1035 13.85 1.65 3.96
CA LEU A 1035 14.74 2.58 3.26
C LEU A 1035 14.83 2.25 1.78
N LEU A 1036 15.03 3.25 0.90
CA LEU A 1036 15.46 2.94 -0.46
C LEU A 1036 16.82 2.24 -0.42
N LEU A 1037 17.07 1.32 -1.36
CA LEU A 1037 18.39 0.69 -1.46
C LEU A 1037 19.49 1.71 -1.77
N GLN A 1038 19.18 2.79 -2.51
CA GLN A 1038 20.12 3.90 -2.75
C GLN A 1038 20.51 4.64 -1.46
N ASP A 1039 19.57 4.87 -0.54
CA ASP A 1039 19.88 5.50 0.76
C ASP A 1039 20.82 4.60 1.58
N LEU A 1040 20.67 3.28 1.48
CA LEU A 1040 21.58 2.31 2.11
C LEU A 1040 22.97 2.31 1.44
N LEU A 1041 23.06 2.39 0.10
CA LEU A 1041 24.35 2.48 -0.61
C LEU A 1041 25.16 3.71 -0.20
N ALA A 1042 24.50 4.78 0.26
CA ALA A 1042 25.17 5.97 0.79
C ALA A 1042 26.05 5.67 2.03
N LEU A 1043 25.87 4.53 2.72
CA LEU A 1043 26.66 4.13 3.90
C LEU A 1043 28.11 3.70 3.61
N SER A 1044 28.57 3.63 2.36
CA SER A 1044 30.00 3.59 2.07
C SER A 1044 30.36 4.34 0.78
N ASP A 1045 31.51 5.02 0.81
CA ASP A 1045 31.93 5.94 -0.25
C ASP A 1045 32.50 5.23 -1.50
N ASP A 1046 32.80 3.93 -1.41
CA ASP A 1046 33.14 3.06 -2.54
C ASP A 1046 31.89 2.54 -3.28
N LEU A 1047 30.80 2.27 -2.55
CA LEU A 1047 29.50 1.89 -3.12
C LEU A 1047 28.74 3.10 -3.68
N ASN A 1048 28.93 4.30 -3.14
CA ASN A 1048 28.22 5.53 -3.54
C ASN A 1048 28.88 6.31 -4.71
N THR A 1049 29.77 5.66 -5.48
CA THR A 1049 30.57 6.25 -6.57
C THR A 1049 29.80 6.91 -7.73
N ARG A 1050 28.48 6.70 -7.86
CA ARG A 1050 27.64 7.33 -8.89
C ARG A 1050 27.18 8.74 -8.47
N PRO A 1051 27.04 9.73 -9.39
CA PRO A 1051 26.51 11.05 -9.05
C PRO A 1051 25.05 10.97 -8.55
N ALA A 1052 24.75 11.62 -7.42
CA ALA A 1052 23.49 11.46 -6.68
C ALA A 1052 22.22 11.74 -7.51
N ALA A 1053 22.25 12.69 -8.45
CA ALA A 1053 21.13 12.97 -9.35
C ALA A 1053 20.66 11.74 -10.16
N GLN A 1054 21.59 10.82 -10.44
CA GLN A 1054 21.34 9.61 -11.21
C GLN A 1054 20.85 8.42 -10.36
N GLU A 1055 20.64 8.61 -9.05
CA GLU A 1055 20.05 7.61 -8.13
C GLU A 1055 18.51 7.66 -8.11
N THR A 1056 17.93 8.69 -8.73
CA THR A 1056 16.49 8.99 -8.79
C THR A 1056 15.72 7.87 -9.52
N ILE A 1057 14.65 7.37 -8.89
CA ILE A 1057 13.75 6.37 -9.51
C ILE A 1057 12.69 7.07 -10.39
N ASN A 1058 12.00 8.04 -9.82
CA ASN A 1058 10.99 8.86 -10.47
C ASN A 1058 11.10 10.33 -10.06
N ASN A 1059 10.57 11.23 -10.88
CA ASN A 1059 10.23 12.60 -10.50
C ASN A 1059 8.76 12.84 -10.88
N PRO A 1060 7.81 12.87 -9.92
CA PRO A 1060 6.38 13.02 -10.20
C PRO A 1060 6.00 14.26 -11.02
N ALA A 1061 6.83 15.32 -10.99
CA ALA A 1061 6.62 16.54 -11.76
C ALA A 1061 6.94 16.41 -13.26
N VAL A 1062 7.57 15.31 -13.70
CA VAL A 1062 7.94 15.08 -15.11
C VAL A 1062 7.01 14.04 -15.74
N PHE A 1063 6.01 14.52 -16.47
CA PHE A 1063 5.06 13.70 -17.23
C PHE A 1063 5.35 13.79 -18.75
N PRO A 1064 5.29 12.69 -19.52
CA PRO A 1064 5.05 11.31 -19.06
C PRO A 1064 6.29 10.68 -18.41
N TRP A 1065 6.07 9.85 -17.39
CA TRP A 1065 7.15 9.29 -16.56
C TRP A 1065 7.90 8.14 -17.28
N TYR A 1066 9.23 8.14 -17.24
CA TYR A 1066 10.09 7.08 -17.81
C TYR A 1066 10.91 6.40 -16.70
N TRP A 1067 10.46 5.22 -16.26
CA TRP A 1067 10.99 4.52 -15.09
C TRP A 1067 12.13 3.59 -15.49
N ARG A 1068 13.35 4.12 -15.47
CA ARG A 1068 14.53 3.43 -16.04
C ARG A 1068 15.77 3.41 -15.14
N TYR A 1069 15.65 3.73 -13.85
CA TYR A 1069 16.77 3.61 -12.91
C TYR A 1069 17.35 2.18 -12.89
N ARG A 1070 18.69 2.08 -13.00
CA ARG A 1070 19.46 0.82 -12.95
C ARG A 1070 20.53 0.94 -11.86
N MET A 1071 20.66 -0.06 -10.98
CA MET A 1071 21.75 -0.07 -10.02
C MET A 1071 23.11 -0.22 -10.74
N HIS A 1072 24.11 0.57 -10.31
CA HIS A 1072 25.49 0.42 -10.81
C HIS A 1072 26.20 -0.77 -10.17
N VAL A 1073 25.99 -1.02 -8.88
CA VAL A 1073 26.51 -2.19 -8.13
C VAL A 1073 25.61 -3.42 -8.32
N THR A 1074 26.21 -4.61 -8.43
CA THR A 1074 25.49 -5.90 -8.42
C THR A 1074 25.09 -6.35 -7.02
N LEU A 1075 24.07 -7.21 -6.91
CA LEU A 1075 23.72 -7.86 -5.65
C LEU A 1075 24.84 -8.79 -5.15
N GLU A 1076 25.56 -9.46 -6.05
CA GLU A 1076 26.70 -10.31 -5.73
C GLU A 1076 27.83 -9.51 -5.05
N GLU A 1077 28.19 -8.33 -5.57
CA GLU A 1077 29.16 -7.41 -4.94
C GLU A 1077 28.68 -6.94 -3.56
N LEU A 1078 27.40 -6.54 -3.41
CA LEU A 1078 26.83 -6.09 -2.13
C LEU A 1078 26.76 -7.21 -1.07
N ILE A 1079 26.51 -8.45 -1.48
CA ILE A 1079 26.52 -9.64 -0.62
C ILE A 1079 27.95 -9.96 -0.18
N ALA A 1080 28.93 -9.87 -1.10
CA ALA A 1080 30.34 -10.15 -0.83
C ALA A 1080 31.04 -9.04 -0.02
N HIS A 1081 30.54 -7.81 -0.09
CA HIS A 1081 31.10 -6.66 0.63
C HIS A 1081 31.16 -6.93 2.14
N LYS A 1082 32.34 -6.73 2.74
CA LYS A 1082 32.59 -7.11 4.15
C LYS A 1082 31.95 -6.17 5.16
N GLU A 1083 32.07 -4.86 4.93
CA GLU A 1083 31.74 -3.85 5.95
C GLU A 1083 30.28 -3.43 5.87
N PHE A 1084 29.78 -2.95 4.71
CA PHE A 1084 28.40 -2.52 4.49
C PHE A 1084 27.31 -3.36 5.19
N PRO A 1085 27.19 -4.70 5.01
CA PRO A 1085 26.14 -5.48 5.69
C PRO A 1085 26.35 -5.59 7.20
N ALA A 1086 27.61 -5.55 7.67
CA ALA A 1086 27.95 -5.55 9.09
C ALA A 1086 27.66 -4.19 9.75
N THR A 1087 27.93 -3.07 9.07
CA THR A 1087 27.56 -1.72 9.47
C THR A 1087 26.04 -1.61 9.65
N VAL A 1088 25.26 -1.98 8.63
CA VAL A 1088 23.80 -1.98 8.71
C VAL A 1088 23.30 -2.86 9.86
N ARG A 1089 23.82 -4.10 9.99
CA ARG A 1089 23.46 -5.00 11.09
C ARG A 1089 23.79 -4.41 12.47
N GLY A 1090 24.90 -3.69 12.59
CA GLY A 1090 25.28 -2.96 13.81
C GLY A 1090 24.29 -1.84 14.16
N MET A 1091 23.87 -1.05 13.18
CA MET A 1091 22.87 0.01 13.34
C MET A 1091 21.49 -0.53 13.72
N LEU A 1092 21.11 -1.72 13.21
CA LEU A 1092 19.89 -2.42 13.62
C LEU A 1092 20.02 -3.02 15.04
N ALA A 1093 21.20 -3.48 15.45
CA ALA A 1093 21.42 -4.00 16.79
C ALA A 1093 21.38 -2.90 17.85
N SER A 1094 22.04 -1.76 17.62
CA SER A 1094 22.06 -0.60 18.54
C SER A 1094 20.66 0.02 18.74
N SER A 1095 19.82 0.00 17.71
CA SER A 1095 18.45 0.53 17.72
C SER A 1095 17.36 -0.46 18.18
N GLY A 1096 17.71 -1.73 18.40
CA GLY A 1096 16.75 -2.79 18.77
C GLY A 1096 15.85 -3.26 17.62
N ARG A 1097 16.31 -3.17 16.37
CA ARG A 1097 15.59 -3.55 15.13
C ARG A 1097 15.99 -4.89 14.53
N THR A 1098 16.84 -5.67 15.20
CA THR A 1098 17.16 -7.06 14.80
C THR A 1098 15.97 -8.03 14.93
N GLY A 1099 14.88 -7.59 15.56
CA GLY A 1099 13.64 -8.36 15.72
C GLY A 1099 13.58 -9.29 16.92
N GLY A 1100 14.63 -9.33 17.75
CA GLY A 1100 14.75 -10.21 18.91
C GLY A 1100 13.83 -9.84 20.08
N GLY A 1101 13.03 -10.79 20.55
CA GLY A 1101 12.03 -10.65 21.61
C GLY A 1101 12.55 -10.76 23.05
N GLY A 1102 13.85 -10.51 23.29
CA GLY A 1102 14.45 -10.57 24.63
C GLY A 1102 13.79 -9.59 25.61
N PHE A 1103 13.38 -10.08 26.78
CA PHE A 1103 12.86 -9.24 27.87
C PHE A 1103 13.94 -8.38 28.56
N GLU A 1104 15.22 -8.65 28.31
CA GLU A 1104 16.33 -7.79 28.68
C GLU A 1104 17.04 -7.25 27.44
N LYS A 1105 17.43 -5.96 27.49
CA LYS A 1105 18.46 -5.44 26.59
C LYS A 1105 19.81 -5.95 27.08
N PRO A 1106 20.63 -6.61 26.24
CA PRO A 1106 22.01 -6.86 26.61
C PRO A 1106 22.69 -5.51 26.86
N ARG A 1107 23.34 -5.35 28.02
CA ARG A 1107 24.26 -4.23 28.24
C ARG A 1107 25.45 -4.44 27.30
N GLY A 1108 25.43 -3.75 26.16
CA GLY A 1108 26.55 -3.73 25.24
C GLY A 1108 27.84 -3.27 25.93
N PRO A 1109 29.02 -3.70 25.46
CA PRO A 1109 30.28 -3.25 26.04
C PRO A 1109 30.39 -1.73 25.95
N SER A 1110 30.91 -1.10 27.01
CA SER A 1110 31.17 0.33 27.04
C SER A 1110 32.28 0.67 26.05
N TYR A 1111 31.91 1.06 24.83
CA TYR A 1111 32.85 1.72 23.92
C TYR A 1111 33.32 3.01 24.57
N VAL A 1112 34.65 3.20 24.64
CA VAL A 1112 35.26 4.41 25.18
C VAL A 1112 35.06 5.53 24.17
N VAL A 1113 33.96 6.27 24.34
CA VAL A 1113 33.77 7.55 23.66
C VAL A 1113 34.77 8.53 24.24
N GLY A 1114 35.68 9.03 23.39
CA GLY A 1114 36.58 10.12 23.75
C GLY A 1114 35.79 11.41 23.98
N GLU A 1115 35.86 11.90 25.22
CA GLU A 1115 35.26 13.15 25.72
C GLU A 1115 33.72 13.23 25.67
N SER A 1116 33.15 13.76 26.76
CA SER A 1116 31.73 13.56 27.09
C SER A 1116 30.91 14.84 27.02
N ILE A 1117 29.83 14.82 26.25
CA ILE A 1117 28.73 15.79 26.35
C ILE A 1117 27.59 15.13 27.13
N ASN A 1118 27.31 15.66 28.33
CA ASN A 1118 26.27 15.12 29.21
C ASN A 1118 24.86 15.42 28.68
N ILE A 1119 24.23 14.43 28.05
CA ILE A 1119 22.80 14.47 27.72
C ILE A 1119 21.99 14.22 29.00
N VAL A 1120 21.49 15.28 29.63
CA VAL A 1120 20.59 15.20 30.78
C VAL A 1120 19.19 14.81 30.30
N PRO A 1121 18.61 13.67 30.75
CA PRO A 1121 17.25 13.31 30.38
C PRO A 1121 16.24 14.26 31.07
N CYS A 1122 15.47 15.01 30.28
CA CYS A 1122 14.51 15.96 30.81
C CYS A 1122 13.31 15.24 31.47
N GLY A 1123 13.28 15.23 32.80
CA GLY A 1123 12.19 14.64 33.57
C GLY A 1123 10.88 15.41 33.42
N ARG A 1124 9.74 14.69 33.41
CA ARG A 1124 8.41 15.29 33.34
C ARG A 1124 8.19 16.34 34.43
N ARG A 1125 7.84 17.57 34.03
CA ARG A 1125 7.11 18.51 34.87
C ARG A 1125 5.91 19.07 34.11
N SER A 1126 4.73 18.87 34.68
CA SER A 1126 3.55 19.70 34.41
C SER A 1126 3.74 21.06 35.10
N HIS A 1127 3.14 22.11 34.52
CA HIS A 1127 2.61 23.35 35.13
C HIS A 1127 1.83 24.07 34.00
N THR A 1128 0.71 24.80 34.12
CA THR A 1128 -0.05 25.39 35.25
C THR A 1128 0.71 26.39 36.11
N GLY A 1129 0.72 27.66 35.69
CA GLY A 1129 1.18 28.80 36.50
C GLY A 1129 1.53 30.02 35.65
N VAL A 1130 1.04 31.20 36.05
CA VAL A 1130 1.38 32.51 35.46
C VAL A 1130 2.03 33.36 36.54
N CYS A 1131 3.17 34.04 36.24
CA CYS A 1131 3.48 35.45 36.63
C CYS A 1131 4.97 35.85 36.51
N LEU A 1132 5.20 36.95 35.78
CA LEU A 1132 5.97 38.17 36.14
C LEU A 1132 7.48 38.12 36.57
N PHE A 1133 8.29 38.87 35.80
CA PHE A 1133 9.47 39.71 36.14
C PHE A 1133 10.50 39.29 37.24
N SER A 1134 11.79 39.29 36.88
CA SER A 1134 12.69 40.46 37.05
C SER A 1134 14.10 40.21 36.45
N SER A 1135 15.07 41.11 36.66
CA SER A 1135 16.33 41.20 35.88
C SER A 1135 17.65 41.12 36.67
N THR A 1136 18.75 41.04 35.90
CA THR A 1136 20.17 41.38 36.20
C THR A 1136 21.08 40.39 36.98
N PRO A 1137 22.41 40.29 36.67
CA PRO A 1137 23.33 39.26 37.17
C PRO A 1137 24.54 39.79 37.98
N PRO A 1138 25.41 38.90 38.53
CA PRO A 1138 26.83 39.25 38.65
C PRO A 1138 27.87 38.12 38.36
N ARG A 1139 28.89 38.50 37.56
CA ARG A 1139 30.36 38.27 37.67
C ARG A 1139 30.96 36.91 38.09
N PHE A 1140 31.95 36.48 37.30
CA PHE A 1140 33.05 35.57 37.69
C PHE A 1140 34.11 36.24 38.58
N VAL A 1141 34.85 35.42 39.35
CA VAL A 1141 36.16 35.71 39.97
C VAL A 1141 37.07 34.47 39.78
N SER A 1142 38.39 34.64 39.78
CA SER A 1142 39.42 33.64 39.43
C SER A 1142 40.17 33.06 40.64
N LEU A 1143 41.30 32.37 40.37
CA LEU A 1143 42.31 31.72 41.27
C LEU A 1143 42.11 30.21 41.46
N ALA A 1144 43.15 29.35 41.53
CA ALA A 1144 44.58 29.49 41.16
C ALA A 1144 45.23 28.08 41.02
N HIS A 1145 46.52 28.03 40.62
CA HIS A 1145 47.36 26.82 40.64
C HIS A 1145 47.64 26.31 42.07
N ASP A 1146 47.94 25.01 42.24
CA ASP A 1146 49.34 24.56 42.38
C ASP A 1146 49.53 23.03 42.30
N THR A 1147 50.78 22.60 42.17
CA THR A 1147 51.24 21.24 41.85
C THR A 1147 51.79 20.47 43.05
N HIS A 1148 51.84 19.13 42.98
CA HIS A 1148 53.09 18.33 42.92
C HIS A 1148 52.91 16.80 43.08
N ASP A 1149 53.76 16.04 42.37
CA ASP A 1149 54.52 14.83 42.79
C ASP A 1149 53.81 13.58 43.38
N THR A 1150 54.37 12.36 43.32
CA THR A 1150 55.57 11.78 42.66
C THR A 1150 55.35 10.26 42.45
N GLY A 1151 56.18 9.60 41.63
CA GLY A 1151 56.30 8.13 41.63
C GLY A 1151 56.80 7.56 40.30
N SER A 1152 57.93 6.86 40.31
CA SER A 1152 58.65 6.42 39.09
C SER A 1152 59.04 4.94 39.10
N ALA A 1153 59.63 4.48 37.99
CA ALA A 1153 60.41 3.23 37.81
C ALA A 1153 59.59 1.94 37.52
N THR A 1154 60.02 0.99 36.67
CA THR A 1154 61.20 0.92 35.76
C THR A 1154 61.04 -0.22 34.72
N SER A 1155 61.84 -0.16 33.63
CA SER A 1155 62.28 -1.30 32.76
C SER A 1155 61.22 -2.10 31.96
N SER A 1156 61.51 -2.66 30.77
CA SER A 1156 62.70 -2.56 29.89
C SER A 1156 62.40 -2.93 28.42
N ALA A 1157 63.09 -2.24 27.50
CA ALA A 1157 63.80 -2.70 26.30
C ALA A 1157 63.64 -4.17 25.78
N ALA A 1158 63.74 -4.45 24.46
CA ALA A 1158 63.83 -3.59 23.26
C ALA A 1158 63.67 -4.42 21.96
N GLY A 1159 63.45 -3.75 20.83
CA GLY A 1159 63.50 -4.34 19.47
C GLY A 1159 63.51 -3.26 18.37
N SER A 1160 64.66 -3.06 17.72
CA SER A 1160 64.87 -2.08 16.63
C SER A 1160 64.31 -2.58 15.28
N HIS A 1161 64.12 -1.79 14.22
CA HIS A 1161 64.68 -0.48 13.80
C HIS A 1161 63.55 0.42 13.24
N ARG A 1162 63.57 1.77 13.24
CA ARG A 1162 64.61 2.84 13.29
C ARG A 1162 65.19 3.27 11.92
N ILE A 1163 65.35 4.60 11.78
CA ILE A 1163 65.99 5.43 10.73
C ILE A 1163 65.00 5.92 9.64
N GLU A 1164 64.93 7.19 9.18
CA GLU A 1164 65.26 8.59 9.61
C GLU A 1164 65.64 9.38 8.32
N SER A 1165 65.31 10.66 8.07
CA SER A 1165 64.67 11.76 8.85
C SER A 1165 63.60 12.49 7.97
N HIS A 1166 63.36 13.82 7.78
CA HIS A 1166 64.03 15.12 8.07
C HIS A 1166 63.01 16.30 8.17
N LEU A 1167 63.52 17.54 8.30
CA LEU A 1167 62.87 18.87 8.37
C LEU A 1167 63.03 19.61 7.00
N ASP A 1168 62.59 20.84 6.68
CA ASP A 1168 61.99 22.04 7.33
C ASP A 1168 61.01 22.70 6.31
N GLY A 1169 60.16 23.68 6.60
CA GLY A 1169 59.83 24.44 7.82
C GLY A 1169 58.92 25.65 7.48
N MET A 1170 58.15 26.18 8.44
CA MET A 1170 57.27 27.36 8.23
C MET A 1170 57.76 28.58 9.02
N GLN A 1171 57.62 29.77 8.45
CA GLN A 1171 57.55 31.02 9.22
C GLN A 1171 56.10 31.45 9.44
N ALA A 1172 55.87 32.31 10.43
CA ALA A 1172 54.57 32.47 11.10
C ALA A 1172 54.09 33.94 11.12
N GLN A 1173 53.03 34.19 11.91
CA GLN A 1173 52.36 35.48 12.18
C GLN A 1173 51.35 35.93 11.10
N GLY A 1174 50.19 36.50 11.45
CA GLY A 1174 49.65 36.66 12.81
C GLY A 1174 48.26 37.32 12.86
N ALA A 1175 47.50 36.91 13.88
CA ALA A 1175 46.23 37.43 14.42
C ALA A 1175 45.66 38.78 13.93
N GLN A 1176 44.32 38.87 13.86
CA GLN A 1176 43.52 39.48 14.94
C GLN A 1176 42.02 39.17 14.84
N ALA A 1177 41.26 39.48 15.90
CA ALA A 1177 39.85 39.15 16.05
C ALA A 1177 39.01 40.40 16.41
N SER A 1178 37.69 40.34 16.20
CA SER A 1178 36.71 41.14 16.95
C SER A 1178 35.33 40.47 16.96
N THR A 1179 34.44 40.91 17.87
CA THR A 1179 33.26 40.15 18.30
C THR A 1179 31.94 40.73 17.80
N TRP A 1180 30.96 39.84 17.56
CA TRP A 1180 29.59 40.21 17.20
C TRP A 1180 28.73 40.53 18.43
N ARG A 1181 27.73 41.39 18.24
CA ARG A 1181 26.56 41.54 19.12
C ARG A 1181 25.27 41.65 18.31
N ASN A 1182 24.25 40.93 18.76
CA ASN A 1182 22.82 41.17 18.49
C ASN A 1182 22.30 42.29 19.44
N PRO A 1183 21.09 42.88 19.30
CA PRO A 1183 19.87 42.26 18.75
C PRO A 1183 18.91 43.15 17.90
N TRP A 1184 17.75 42.57 17.58
CA TRP A 1184 16.53 43.19 17.02
C TRP A 1184 15.76 44.10 18.00
N PRO A 1185 14.90 45.00 17.49
CA PRO A 1185 13.64 45.44 18.11
C PRO A 1185 12.37 45.06 17.29
N ARG A 1186 11.18 45.44 17.78
CA ARG A 1186 9.85 45.19 17.16
C ARG A 1186 9.08 46.50 16.88
N GLU A 1187 8.14 46.41 15.93
CA GLU A 1187 6.80 47.07 15.82
C GLU A 1187 6.55 48.49 16.37
N GLY A 1188 5.99 49.36 15.51
CA GLY A 1188 5.45 50.69 15.84
C GLY A 1188 4.83 51.38 14.60
N GLU A 1189 3.88 52.31 14.78
CA GLU A 1189 3.02 52.86 13.71
C GLU A 1189 3.43 54.26 13.17
N ALA A 1190 2.82 54.60 12.02
CA ALA A 1190 2.43 55.93 11.53
C ALA A 1190 3.40 56.81 10.67
N ASP A 1191 2.75 57.44 9.68
CA ASP A 1191 3.04 58.66 8.89
C ASP A 1191 4.37 58.87 8.13
N GLY A 1192 4.26 58.76 6.80
CA GLY A 1192 4.30 59.97 5.95
C GLY A 1192 5.66 60.43 5.40
N GLY A 1193 6.05 59.93 4.22
CA GLY A 1193 7.14 60.53 3.43
C GLY A 1193 7.42 59.78 2.13
N ALA A 1194 7.19 60.41 0.97
CA ALA A 1194 7.35 59.77 -0.34
C ALA A 1194 8.76 59.99 -0.92
N HIS A 1195 9.45 58.90 -1.29
CA HIS A 1195 10.38 58.85 -2.42
C HIS A 1195 10.51 57.39 -2.90
N GLY A 1196 10.30 57.13 -4.19
CA GLY A 1196 10.28 55.77 -4.76
C GLY A 1196 11.65 55.27 -5.21
N ILE A 1197 11.97 54.01 -4.89
CA ILE A 1197 13.11 53.25 -5.41
C ILE A 1197 12.60 51.89 -5.95
N LYS A 1198 13.23 51.37 -7.00
CA LYS A 1198 12.80 50.17 -7.74
C LYS A 1198 13.30 48.87 -7.10
N SER A 1199 12.64 47.76 -7.45
CA SER A 1199 13.11 46.39 -7.18
C SER A 1199 14.46 46.11 -7.86
N PRO A 1200 15.41 45.42 -7.19
CA PRO A 1200 16.71 45.06 -7.77
C PRO A 1200 16.70 43.67 -8.44
N VAL A 1201 16.30 43.62 -9.72
CA VAL A 1201 16.53 42.45 -10.59
C VAL A 1201 17.24 42.91 -11.87
N ASP A 1202 18.52 43.32 -11.74
CA ASP A 1202 19.32 43.73 -12.91
C ASP A 1202 20.84 43.77 -12.64
N ASP A 1203 21.50 42.62 -12.43
CA ASP A 1203 22.97 42.52 -12.66
C ASP A 1203 23.44 41.09 -12.98
N LEU A 1204 23.49 40.72 -14.27
CA LEU A 1204 24.47 39.74 -14.81
C LEU A 1204 24.60 39.72 -16.35
N ARG A 1205 24.34 40.83 -17.05
CA ARG A 1205 24.52 40.94 -18.52
C ARG A 1205 25.21 42.24 -18.98
N LYS A 1206 26.51 42.42 -18.65
CA LYS A 1206 27.48 43.27 -19.43
C LYS A 1206 28.93 43.21 -18.91
N ARG A 1207 29.69 42.13 -19.19
CA ARG A 1207 31.17 42.18 -19.27
C ARG A 1207 31.71 41.31 -20.42
N ARG A 1208 31.78 41.89 -21.61
CA ARG A 1208 32.61 41.44 -22.74
C ARG A 1208 33.24 42.66 -23.40
N SER A 1209 34.57 42.78 -23.30
CA SER A 1209 35.53 43.16 -24.36
C SER A 1209 36.84 43.63 -23.72
N ILE A 1210 37.93 43.59 -24.50
CA ILE A 1210 39.31 43.99 -24.17
C ILE A 1210 39.98 43.02 -23.16
N ASP A 1211 41.21 42.52 -23.37
CA ASP A 1211 42.25 42.90 -24.34
C ASP A 1211 42.77 41.74 -25.24
N MET A 1212 43.76 42.03 -26.08
CA MET A 1212 44.24 41.20 -27.20
C MET A 1212 45.73 40.80 -27.06
N GLN A 1213 46.10 39.70 -27.73
CA GLN A 1213 47.39 39.39 -28.40
C GLN A 1213 48.26 38.24 -27.84
N ASN A 1214 48.89 37.55 -28.81
CA ASN A 1214 50.12 36.74 -28.75
C ASN A 1214 50.09 35.38 -28.01
N LYS A 1215 50.68 34.28 -28.55
CA LYS A 1215 51.05 33.94 -29.95
C LYS A 1215 51.49 32.47 -30.03
N THR A 1216 51.23 31.78 -31.16
CA THR A 1216 51.89 30.53 -31.64
C THR A 1216 51.87 29.29 -30.73
N ARG A 1217 51.61 28.08 -31.24
CA ARG A 1217 52.42 27.39 -32.27
C ARG A 1217 51.59 26.41 -33.13
N MET A 1218 52.20 25.88 -34.20
CA MET A 1218 51.55 25.06 -35.22
C MET A 1218 51.60 23.56 -34.93
N GLY A 1219 50.65 22.81 -35.51
CA GLY A 1219 50.70 21.36 -35.68
C GLY A 1219 49.75 20.93 -36.81
N ALA A 1220 50.28 20.72 -38.01
CA ALA A 1220 49.48 20.38 -39.20
C ALA A 1220 49.53 18.86 -39.48
N GLY A 1221 48.45 18.30 -40.03
CA GLY A 1221 48.36 16.91 -40.46
C GLY A 1221 47.46 16.75 -41.69
N SER A 1222 47.99 16.13 -42.74
CA SER A 1222 47.32 15.84 -44.03
C SER A 1222 46.16 14.83 -43.87
N ARG A 1223 45.10 14.83 -44.71
CA ARG A 1223 45.04 14.48 -46.16
C ARG A 1223 45.53 13.02 -46.41
N ALA A 1224 44.92 12.19 -47.27
CA ALA A 1224 43.88 12.45 -48.26
C ALA A 1224 43.14 11.16 -48.75
N GLU A 1225 42.08 11.35 -49.56
CA GLU A 1225 41.74 10.55 -50.78
C GLU A 1225 41.25 9.07 -50.66
N ALA A 1226 40.44 8.52 -51.59
CA ALA A 1226 39.79 9.08 -52.81
C ALA A 1226 38.53 8.31 -53.29
N ALA A 1227 37.63 9.07 -53.96
CA ALA A 1227 36.80 8.76 -55.16
C ALA A 1227 35.84 7.54 -55.22
N GLY A 1228 34.76 7.53 -56.03
CA GLY A 1228 34.18 8.54 -56.95
C GLY A 1228 32.71 8.14 -57.31
N LEU A 1229 31.76 9.04 -57.64
CA LEU A 1229 31.59 9.87 -58.87
C LEU A 1229 31.35 9.06 -60.17
N THR A 1230 30.52 9.47 -61.15
CA THR A 1230 29.70 10.71 -61.37
C THR A 1230 28.22 10.30 -61.67
N ARG A 1231 27.26 10.93 -62.39
CA ARG A 1231 27.00 12.06 -63.35
C ARG A 1231 25.65 12.71 -62.93
N LEU A 1232 25.39 14.03 -62.92
CA LEU A 1232 25.37 15.12 -63.94
C LEU A 1232 24.01 15.38 -64.66
N SER A 1233 23.28 16.42 -64.18
CA SER A 1233 22.49 17.46 -64.92
C SER A 1233 21.44 17.08 -65.99
N THR A 1234 20.24 17.69 -66.05
CA THR A 1234 20.02 19.07 -66.55
C THR A 1234 18.56 19.57 -66.38
N TYR A 1235 18.37 20.92 -66.36
CA TYR A 1235 17.18 21.77 -66.69
C TYR A 1235 15.73 21.27 -66.43
N SER A 1236 14.79 22.08 -65.91
CA SER A 1236 14.41 23.43 -66.36
C SER A 1236 13.53 24.19 -65.35
N GLU A 1237 13.24 25.49 -65.60
CA GLU A 1237 12.54 26.42 -64.70
C GLU A 1237 11.15 26.87 -65.23
N GLY A 1238 10.34 27.47 -64.34
CA GLY A 1238 9.51 28.64 -64.68
C GLY A 1238 8.01 28.41 -64.89
N GLY A 1239 7.17 29.22 -64.23
CA GLY A 1239 5.71 29.17 -64.42
C GLY A 1239 4.85 29.91 -63.38
N GLN A 1240 5.09 31.20 -63.13
CA GLN A 1240 4.13 32.03 -62.37
C GLN A 1240 3.02 32.56 -63.29
N THR A 1241 1.75 32.49 -62.87
CA THR A 1241 0.75 33.53 -63.17
C THR A 1241 -0.50 33.41 -62.28
N ALA A 1242 -0.96 34.55 -61.78
CA ALA A 1242 -2.34 34.82 -61.40
C ALA A 1242 -2.98 35.63 -62.57
N PRO A 1243 -4.26 36.09 -62.56
CA PRO A 1243 -5.19 36.20 -61.43
C PRO A 1243 -6.67 35.87 -61.77
N GLU A 1244 -7.58 36.45 -60.98
CA GLU A 1244 -9.04 36.52 -61.14
C GLU A 1244 -9.86 35.24 -60.90
N GLY A 1245 -11.09 35.46 -60.44
CA GLY A 1245 -12.08 34.42 -60.18
C GLY A 1245 -13.47 35.04 -59.97
N ARG A 1246 -14.53 34.22 -60.00
CA ARG A 1246 -15.90 34.71 -59.76
C ARG A 1246 -16.85 33.66 -59.18
N VAL A 1247 -17.65 34.14 -58.21
CA VAL A 1247 -19.09 33.87 -58.05
C VAL A 1247 -19.55 32.47 -57.57
N ARG A 1248 -19.93 32.45 -56.29
CA ARG A 1248 -21.14 31.84 -55.68
C ARG A 1248 -21.48 30.35 -55.91
N ALA A 1249 -21.38 29.61 -54.79
CA ALA A 1249 -22.50 28.99 -54.09
C ALA A 1249 -23.64 28.35 -54.92
N GLY A 1250 -23.73 27.02 -54.86
CA GLY A 1250 -24.89 26.21 -55.26
C GLY A 1250 -25.11 25.07 -54.27
N SER A 1251 -26.31 25.00 -53.70
CA SER A 1251 -26.71 24.04 -52.67
C SER A 1251 -27.04 22.65 -53.22
N GLY A 1252 -26.73 21.61 -52.43
CA GLY A 1252 -27.70 20.53 -52.20
C GLY A 1252 -27.38 19.13 -52.74
N GLY A 1253 -27.35 18.16 -51.82
CA GLY A 1253 -27.82 16.80 -52.11
C GLY A 1253 -26.76 15.68 -52.15
N PRO A 1254 -27.13 14.44 -51.78
CA PRO A 1254 -26.30 13.24 -51.86
C PRO A 1254 -26.81 12.31 -52.99
N PRO A 1255 -26.53 10.98 -53.02
CA PRO A 1255 -25.47 10.18 -52.39
C PRO A 1255 -24.63 9.39 -53.41
N GLY A 1256 -23.54 8.72 -52.98
CA GLY A 1256 -23.00 7.59 -53.75
C GLY A 1256 -21.59 7.11 -53.43
N ARG A 1257 -21.51 5.89 -52.87
CA ARG A 1257 -20.42 4.89 -53.00
C ARG A 1257 -18.98 5.40 -53.24
N GLN A 1258 -18.09 5.12 -52.29
CA GLN A 1258 -16.93 4.25 -52.57
C GLN A 1258 -16.29 3.69 -51.29
N HIS A 1259 -15.60 2.54 -51.43
CA HIS A 1259 -14.56 2.14 -50.49
C HIS A 1259 -13.28 2.93 -50.83
N LYS A 1260 -12.72 3.63 -49.85
CA LYS A 1260 -11.36 3.37 -49.35
C LYS A 1260 -11.09 4.18 -48.08
#